data_AF-A0A8J2RC97-F1
#
_entry.id   AF-A0A8J2RC97-F1
#
_cell.length_a   1.000
_cell.length_b   1.000
_cell.length_c   1.000
_cell.angle_alpha   90.00
_cell.angle_beta   90.00
_cell.angle_gamma   90.00
#
_symmetry.space_group_name_H-M   'P 1'
#
loop_
_entity.id
_entity.type
_entity.pdbx_description
1 polymer ?
#
loop_
_entity_poly.entity_id
_entity_poly.type
_entity_poly.pdbx_seq_one_letter_code
_entity_poly.pdbx_strand_id
1 'polypeptide(L)'
;MAKSICLVATLELVALFLALTIFASSGAFIIPGTPEQISIGDEHHQTPESAVSAGNNKIAKDLEHSLGIPLTTMSFAGTSGINVYRIQGRKNYHSKYLYQFSPAAILDSSTITQWYSGVNSQHYFGFRVQMWNETIQQAVASHLTRVTGRKVRTYQVQSIPFDRVILTRTGDEVEDERFQIAQPWIPYTQTVGFGLACFDKSECQQLVEQFKNEPEKFDKFKLAYSIDSRRQIEYYRTIQVTQSMLTQTNQLFSQISKRFTKTSEILLTVSDAQRLLWHAVSDICRDNFRDQPEAIVPRESHKIIYDHLEKATVAAKLTISTADDAKWSTVYWEDPLSRPDAIARSLNERKRHLLRHDVEMDDDFDVREDELHDNQQVSGSSRDWKMRAKEAIDALYEQNKDLVTFNGEKFVPKPIQLYKIKLNAIRENRIWKDLGRIEVSYHPEVDMTGPIIHSSLGLILPPSELEDVIEIPNESEDKKSVISRLISGQILIVRLKNARTGEYLYPGRDEFTQDAKRRRVFTWRNKDEPLGTWAEWRLTGLWRAGIFRVRFTSLRYPGEYLYPSADEFSYDKDRRRVFTWRQISKPEDVHTWADGAADWLLDTYRVNTEQFPSRYALFNPKRREYLYLAPDQLALDDTRHRVFTWRGPENEVWVGLKNQWDIEVVRSV
;
A
#
# COMPACT_ATOMS: atom_id res chain seq x y z
N MET A 1 -13.82 73.23 21.87
CA MET A 1 -14.67 73.26 23.07
C MET A 1 -15.72 72.17 22.90
N ALA A 2 -15.66 71.13 23.73
CA ALA A 2 -16.58 69.97 23.85
C ALA A 2 -16.70 69.02 22.63
N LYS A 3 -16.78 67.69 22.74
CA LYS A 3 -16.69 66.65 23.79
C LYS A 3 -16.79 65.34 22.96
N SER A 4 -15.84 64.40 22.97
CA SER A 4 -15.45 63.47 24.05
C SER A 4 -16.64 62.72 24.65
N ILE A 5 -16.54 61.39 24.65
CA ILE A 5 -17.29 60.33 25.37
C ILE A 5 -17.79 59.23 24.42
N CYS A 6 -17.42 57.99 24.76
CA CYS A 6 -17.74 56.69 24.13
C CYS A 6 -16.87 56.19 22.97
N LEU A 7 -15.55 56.17 23.23
CA LEU A 7 -14.61 55.18 22.69
C LEU A 7 -13.76 54.66 23.86
N VAL A 8 -14.32 53.81 24.73
CA VAL A 8 -13.55 53.12 25.81
C VAL A 8 -14.04 51.70 26.14
N ALA A 9 -15.28 51.29 25.82
CA ALA A 9 -15.81 50.03 26.38
C ALA A 9 -15.71 48.76 25.52
N THR A 10 -15.17 48.79 24.29
CA THR A 10 -15.22 47.61 23.39
C THR A 10 -13.91 47.22 22.73
N LEU A 11 -12.79 47.90 23.02
CA LEU A 11 -11.45 47.48 22.57
C LEU A 11 -10.56 46.86 23.67
N GLU A 12 -10.96 46.90 24.94
CA GLU A 12 -10.15 46.35 26.04
C GLU A 12 -10.39 44.87 26.36
N LEU A 13 -11.38 44.20 25.75
CA LEU A 13 -11.63 42.77 26.00
C LEU A 13 -10.92 41.80 25.03
N VAL A 14 -10.42 42.30 23.88
CA VAL A 14 -9.78 41.45 22.86
C VAL A 14 -8.24 41.49 22.99
N ALA A 15 -7.68 42.53 23.61
CA ALA A 15 -6.24 42.65 23.88
C ALA A 15 -5.78 41.90 25.15
N LEU A 16 -6.70 41.48 26.03
CA LEU A 16 -6.35 40.81 27.29
C LEU A 16 -6.24 39.27 27.18
N PHE A 17 -6.70 38.67 26.07
CA PHE A 17 -6.56 37.21 25.84
C PHE A 17 -5.41 36.82 24.90
N LEU A 18 -4.70 37.80 24.32
CA LEU A 18 -3.55 37.57 23.44
C LEU A 18 -2.20 37.97 24.06
N ALA A 19 -2.16 38.40 25.33
CA ALA A 19 -0.97 38.94 25.99
C ALA A 19 -0.48 38.12 27.22
N LEU A 20 -0.82 36.83 27.30
CA LEU A 20 -0.27 35.92 28.31
C LEU A 20 0.04 34.57 27.66
N THR A 21 1.21 34.51 27.02
CA THR A 21 2.28 33.51 27.20
C THR A 21 3.15 33.37 25.93
N ILE A 22 3.91 34.42 25.61
CA ILE A 22 5.24 34.30 24.99
C ILE A 22 6.12 35.35 25.66
N PHE A 23 7.10 34.89 26.44
CA PHE A 23 8.46 35.41 26.66
C PHE A 23 8.97 35.09 28.07
N ALA A 24 9.74 34.00 28.15
CA ALA A 24 10.94 33.88 28.96
C ALA A 24 11.81 32.83 28.24
N SER A 25 12.57 33.27 27.22
CA SER A 25 13.99 33.60 27.33
C SER A 25 14.87 32.36 27.55
N SER A 26 15.54 31.96 26.46
CA SER A 26 16.98 31.68 26.41
C SER A 26 17.64 31.22 27.70
N GLY A 27 18.00 29.94 27.74
CA GLY A 27 18.87 29.36 28.73
C GLY A 27 19.23 27.94 28.34
N ALA A 28 20.29 27.81 27.54
CA ALA A 28 21.01 26.56 27.45
C ALA A 28 21.44 26.14 28.87
N PHE A 29 21.00 24.96 29.30
CA PHE A 29 21.60 24.26 30.42
C PHE A 29 21.94 22.85 29.97
N ILE A 30 23.17 22.74 29.47
CA ILE A 30 24.02 21.56 29.61
C ILE A 30 24.57 21.61 31.04
N ILE A 31 24.31 20.61 31.89
CA ILE A 31 25.31 20.08 32.84
C ILE A 31 24.96 18.61 33.19
N PRO A 32 25.86 17.80 33.77
CA PRO A 32 26.56 16.75 33.04
C PRO A 32 26.37 15.37 33.69
N GLY A 33 26.51 14.31 32.90
CA GLY A 33 26.69 12.95 33.43
C GLY A 33 28.07 12.44 33.06
N THR A 34 29.13 13.05 33.58
CA THR A 34 30.47 12.42 33.56
C THR A 34 30.48 11.19 34.47
N PRO A 35 31.32 10.19 34.16
CA PRO A 35 31.31 8.89 34.81
C PRO A 35 31.90 9.00 36.22
N GLU A 36 31.12 8.70 37.25
CA GLU A 36 31.71 8.36 38.53
C GLU A 36 32.30 6.95 38.44
N GLN A 37 33.62 6.93 38.35
CA GLN A 37 34.42 5.86 38.94
C GLN A 37 34.05 5.77 40.42
N ILE A 38 33.40 4.68 40.82
CA ILE A 38 33.50 4.20 42.19
C ILE A 38 34.60 3.15 42.20
N SER A 39 35.61 3.49 42.99
CA SER A 39 36.80 2.73 43.32
C SER A 39 36.47 1.32 43.80
N ILE A 40 37.38 0.43 43.44
CA ILE A 40 37.66 -0.87 44.02
C ILE A 40 37.57 -0.81 45.54
N GLY A 41 36.81 -1.74 46.12
CA GLY A 41 36.93 -2.24 47.48
C GLY A 41 36.87 -3.75 47.41
N ASP A 42 38.02 -4.39 47.61
CA ASP A 42 38.19 -5.83 47.76
C ASP A 42 37.28 -6.38 48.88
N GLU A 43 36.59 -7.50 48.62
CA GLU A 43 36.72 -8.70 49.44
C GLU A 43 36.04 -9.91 48.78
N HIS A 44 36.74 -11.04 48.88
CA HIS A 44 36.51 -12.32 48.24
C HIS A 44 35.12 -12.93 48.47
N HIS A 45 34.53 -13.52 47.42
CA HIS A 45 34.25 -14.96 47.42
C HIS A 45 34.02 -15.52 46.00
N GLN A 46 34.44 -16.77 45.85
CA GLN A 46 34.73 -17.49 44.62
C GLN A 46 33.47 -17.87 43.80
N THR A 47 33.70 -17.95 42.49
CA THR A 47 32.95 -18.54 41.35
C THR A 47 32.23 -19.89 41.63
N PRO A 48 31.27 -20.37 40.80
CA PRO A 48 31.38 -20.42 39.32
C PRO A 48 30.15 -20.03 38.48
N GLU A 49 30.51 -19.63 37.26
CA GLU A 49 29.70 -19.37 36.08
C GLU A 49 28.63 -20.46 35.81
N SER A 50 27.45 -20.04 35.35
CA SER A 50 26.90 -20.50 34.06
C SER A 50 25.60 -19.78 33.68
N ALA A 51 25.65 -19.13 32.52
CA ALA A 51 24.59 -19.03 31.52
C ALA A 51 23.32 -18.19 31.81
N VAL A 52 23.46 -16.88 32.08
CA VAL A 52 22.36 -15.91 31.83
C VAL A 52 22.93 -14.57 31.33
N SER A 53 23.39 -14.49 30.07
CA SER A 53 23.54 -13.21 29.35
C SER A 53 23.81 -13.34 27.84
N ALA A 54 23.33 -14.40 27.16
CA ALA A 54 23.75 -14.71 25.79
C ALA A 54 22.68 -14.50 24.69
N GLY A 55 21.55 -13.85 24.98
CA GLY A 55 20.45 -13.66 24.01
C GLY A 55 20.59 -12.42 23.12
N ASN A 56 20.89 -11.26 23.70
CA ASN A 56 20.75 -9.96 23.00
C ASN A 56 21.88 -9.61 22.02
N ASN A 57 22.78 -10.54 21.72
CA ASN A 57 24.03 -10.21 21.06
C ASN A 57 24.47 -11.25 20.03
N LYS A 58 23.58 -12.14 19.56
CA LYS A 58 23.94 -13.15 18.55
C LYS A 58 23.62 -12.69 17.14
N ILE A 59 22.44 -12.12 16.88
CA ILE A 59 22.11 -11.54 15.57
C ILE A 59 22.82 -10.22 15.32
N ALA A 60 22.91 -9.32 16.30
CA ALA A 60 23.74 -8.11 16.16
C ALA A 60 25.19 -8.49 15.85
N LYS A 61 25.75 -9.52 16.52
CA LYS A 61 27.07 -10.06 16.20
C LYS A 61 27.12 -10.81 14.87
N ASP A 62 26.08 -11.54 14.45
CA ASP A 62 26.05 -12.30 13.18
C ASP A 62 25.82 -11.37 11.97
N LEU A 63 25.04 -10.28 12.11
CA LEU A 63 24.95 -9.18 11.16
C LEU A 63 26.23 -8.33 11.16
N GLU A 64 26.85 -8.05 12.32
CA GLU A 64 28.18 -7.43 12.39
C GLU A 64 29.26 -8.31 11.75
N HIS A 65 29.13 -9.64 11.87
CA HIS A 65 30.04 -10.61 11.28
C HIS A 65 29.82 -10.80 9.76
N SER A 66 28.65 -10.41 9.21
CA SER A 66 28.33 -10.55 7.78
C SER A 66 28.28 -9.23 6.99
N LEU A 67 27.85 -8.13 7.61
CA LEU A 67 27.69 -6.79 7.02
C LEU A 67 28.55 -5.70 7.72
N GLY A 68 29.06 -5.95 8.92
CA GLY A 68 29.85 -5.00 9.72
C GLY A 68 29.02 -3.99 10.51
N ILE A 69 29.69 -3.11 11.25
CA ILE A 69 29.06 -1.96 11.92
C ILE A 69 28.57 -0.98 10.85
N PRO A 70 27.34 -0.43 10.95
CA PRO A 70 26.85 0.57 10.00
C PRO A 70 27.80 1.77 9.94
N LEU A 71 28.16 2.17 8.72
CA LEU A 71 29.00 3.33 8.45
C LEU A 71 28.32 4.61 8.92
N THR A 72 27.00 4.70 8.73
CA THR A 72 26.18 5.84 9.12
C THR A 72 24.71 5.44 9.16
N THR A 73 23.90 6.21 9.88
CA THR A 73 22.45 6.09 9.93
C THR A 73 21.84 7.41 9.45
N MET A 74 20.77 7.34 8.66
CA MET A 74 20.07 8.52 8.19
C MET A 74 18.56 8.44 8.42
N SER A 75 17.94 9.61 8.49
CA SER A 75 16.48 9.74 8.47
C SER A 75 16.00 9.97 7.03
N PHE A 76 14.84 9.44 6.68
CA PHE A 76 14.21 9.62 5.37
C PHE A 76 12.68 9.70 5.52
N ALA A 77 12.06 10.76 4.99
CA ALA A 77 10.60 10.96 5.00
C ALA A 77 9.95 10.68 6.36
N GLY A 78 10.46 11.31 7.43
CA GLY A 78 9.93 11.15 8.79
C GLY A 78 10.37 9.87 9.52
N THR A 79 10.90 8.87 8.81
CA THR A 79 11.48 7.69 9.46
C THR A 79 12.92 7.93 9.86
N SER A 80 13.26 7.68 11.13
CA SER A 80 14.64 7.58 11.60
C SER A 80 15.14 6.15 11.43
N GLY A 81 16.42 5.96 11.07
CA GLY A 81 17.07 4.65 11.22
C GLY A 81 17.42 3.88 9.95
N ILE A 82 17.53 4.50 8.77
CA ILE A 82 18.11 3.81 7.61
C ILE A 82 19.61 3.63 7.85
N ASN A 83 20.02 2.41 8.18
CA ASN A 83 21.41 2.03 8.43
C ASN A 83 22.12 1.76 7.10
N VAL A 84 23.30 2.34 6.93
CA VAL A 84 24.08 2.24 5.70
C VAL A 84 25.41 1.57 6.01
N TYR A 85 25.70 0.49 5.31
CA TYR A 85 26.86 -0.38 5.48
C TYR A 85 27.81 -0.22 4.30
N ARG A 86 29.11 -0.39 4.56
CA ARG A 86 30.14 -0.38 3.52
C ARG A 86 30.60 -1.80 3.25
N ILE A 87 30.59 -2.19 1.98
CA ILE A 87 30.94 -3.54 1.54
C ILE A 87 32.10 -3.46 0.55
N GLN A 88 33.01 -4.43 0.62
CA GLN A 88 34.06 -4.58 -0.39
C GLN A 88 33.42 -4.92 -1.74
N GLY A 89 33.72 -4.13 -2.77
CA GLY A 89 33.20 -4.37 -4.11
C GLY A 89 33.64 -5.73 -4.64
N ARG A 90 32.72 -6.48 -5.29
CA ARG A 90 33.08 -7.67 -6.06
C ARG A 90 34.04 -7.26 -7.18
N LYS A 91 35.07 -8.06 -7.47
CA LYS A 91 36.14 -7.80 -8.47
C LYS A 91 35.65 -7.44 -9.90
N ASN A 92 34.36 -7.58 -10.20
CA ASN A 92 33.76 -7.38 -11.52
C ASN A 92 32.95 -6.07 -11.68
N TYR A 93 32.91 -5.17 -10.69
CA TYR A 93 32.27 -3.85 -10.82
C TYR A 93 33.31 -2.73 -10.90
N HIS A 94 33.05 -1.68 -11.69
CA HIS A 94 33.90 -0.49 -11.90
C HIS A 94 34.12 0.39 -10.64
N SER A 95 33.76 -0.09 -9.45
CA SER A 95 33.77 0.64 -8.19
C SER A 95 34.50 -0.16 -7.10
N LYS A 96 35.49 0.46 -6.45
CA LYS A 96 36.24 -0.14 -5.34
C LYS A 96 35.39 -0.38 -4.08
N TYR A 97 34.22 0.28 -3.98
CA TYR A 97 33.33 0.22 -2.81
C TYR A 97 31.86 0.14 -3.23
N LEU A 98 31.10 -0.74 -2.58
CA LEU A 98 29.65 -0.84 -2.69
C LEU A 98 29.04 -0.53 -1.33
N TYR A 99 27.94 0.19 -1.28
CA TYR A 99 27.23 0.52 -0.06
C TYR A 99 25.87 -0.17 -0.07
N GLN A 100 25.49 -0.73 1.07
CA GLN A 100 24.18 -1.33 1.27
C GLN A 100 23.40 -0.54 2.31
N PHE A 101 22.10 -0.39 2.13
CA PHE A 101 21.24 0.21 3.15
C PHE A 101 20.18 -0.77 3.64
N SER A 102 19.80 -0.64 4.91
CA SER A 102 18.74 -1.43 5.52
C SER A 102 17.42 -1.28 4.75
N PRO A 103 16.65 -2.37 4.56
CA PRO A 103 15.38 -2.30 3.85
C PRO A 103 14.44 -1.24 4.44
N ALA A 104 13.78 -0.50 3.57
CA ALA A 104 12.85 0.57 3.92
C ALA A 104 11.74 0.58 2.86
N ALA A 105 10.54 0.14 3.24
CA ALA A 105 9.47 -0.04 2.28
C ALA A 105 8.59 1.20 2.18
N ILE A 106 8.27 1.62 0.96
CA ILE A 106 7.48 2.81 0.68
C ILE A 106 6.05 2.38 0.37
N LEU A 107 5.09 2.90 1.11
CA LEU A 107 3.67 2.67 0.89
C LEU A 107 3.22 3.32 -0.43
N ASP A 108 2.59 2.53 -1.30
CA ASP A 108 1.86 3.04 -2.46
C ASP A 108 0.39 3.26 -2.08
N SER A 109 0.08 4.48 -1.61
CA SER A 109 -1.27 4.83 -1.13
C SER A 109 -2.36 4.67 -2.20
N SER A 110 -2.01 4.71 -3.49
CA SER A 110 -2.95 4.49 -4.60
C SER A 110 -3.46 3.05 -4.67
N THR A 111 -2.74 2.11 -4.04
CA THR A 111 -3.06 0.68 -4.05
C THR A 111 -3.92 0.24 -2.87
N ILE A 112 -4.25 1.15 -1.96
CA ILE A 112 -5.11 0.87 -0.81
C ILE A 112 -6.52 0.55 -1.31
N THR A 113 -6.96 -0.69 -1.14
CA THR A 113 -8.23 -1.18 -1.67
C THR A 113 -8.83 -2.29 -0.81
N GLN A 114 -10.10 -2.60 -1.05
CA GLN A 114 -10.76 -3.78 -0.51
C GLN A 114 -11.15 -4.77 -1.59
N TRP A 115 -11.21 -6.05 -1.24
CA TRP A 115 -11.78 -7.09 -2.09
C TRP A 115 -12.47 -8.17 -1.25
N TYR A 116 -13.34 -8.94 -1.90
CA TYR A 116 -13.95 -10.13 -1.31
C TYR A 116 -13.32 -11.37 -1.93
N SER A 117 -12.93 -12.32 -1.09
CA SER A 117 -12.45 -13.62 -1.53
C SER A 117 -13.55 -14.67 -1.37
N GLY A 118 -14.09 -15.16 -2.49
CA GLY A 118 -15.10 -16.21 -2.49
C GLY A 118 -14.59 -17.58 -2.04
N VAL A 119 -13.27 -17.79 -1.97
CA VAL A 119 -12.66 -19.08 -1.59
C VAL A 119 -12.77 -19.34 -0.09
N ASN A 120 -12.58 -18.30 0.71
CA ASN A 120 -12.65 -18.38 2.17
C ASN A 120 -13.75 -17.49 2.76
N SER A 121 -14.61 -16.95 1.89
CA SER A 121 -15.74 -16.08 2.24
C SER A 121 -15.36 -14.89 3.14
N GLN A 122 -14.18 -14.32 2.91
CA GLN A 122 -13.63 -13.25 3.75
C GLN A 122 -13.43 -11.95 2.96
N HIS A 123 -13.70 -10.81 3.61
CA HIS A 123 -13.32 -9.50 3.11
C HIS A 123 -11.87 -9.18 3.47
N TYR A 124 -11.20 -8.46 2.59
CA TYR A 124 -9.80 -8.08 2.74
C TYR A 124 -9.60 -6.60 2.50
N PHE A 125 -8.79 -5.98 3.34
CA PHE A 125 -8.17 -4.69 3.14
C PHE A 125 -6.72 -4.95 2.72
N GLY A 126 -6.22 -4.26 1.70
CA GLY A 126 -4.82 -4.43 1.33
C GLY A 126 -4.21 -3.24 0.64
N PHE A 127 -2.89 -3.32 0.57
CA PHE A 127 -2.02 -2.25 0.13
C PHE A 127 -0.73 -2.87 -0.43
N ARG A 128 0.00 -2.09 -1.23
CA ARG A 128 1.31 -2.48 -1.75
C ARG A 128 2.37 -1.56 -1.20
N VAL A 129 3.55 -2.13 -1.02
CA VAL A 129 4.76 -1.39 -0.67
C VAL A 129 5.85 -1.67 -1.71
N GLN A 130 6.66 -0.65 -1.98
CA GLN A 130 7.87 -0.76 -2.77
C GLN A 130 9.06 -0.90 -1.83
N MET A 131 9.77 -2.01 -1.87
CA MET A 131 10.84 -2.34 -0.90
C MET A 131 12.02 -1.38 -0.93
N TRP A 132 12.22 -0.72 -2.07
CA TRP A 132 13.09 0.42 -2.26
C TRP A 132 12.72 1.04 -3.61
N ASN A 133 13.03 2.32 -3.79
CA ASN A 133 12.94 3.00 -5.07
C ASN A 133 14.17 3.87 -5.30
N GLU A 134 14.24 4.52 -6.46
CA GLU A 134 15.36 5.40 -6.82
C GLU A 134 15.50 6.58 -5.86
N THR A 135 14.41 7.07 -5.27
CA THR A 135 14.41 8.18 -4.32
C THR A 135 15.20 7.85 -3.05
N ILE A 136 14.98 6.68 -2.44
CA ILE A 136 15.76 6.26 -1.27
C ILE A 136 17.23 6.07 -1.64
N GLN A 137 17.52 5.46 -2.79
CA GLN A 137 18.90 5.29 -3.25
C GLN A 137 19.63 6.62 -3.45
N GLN A 138 18.96 7.62 -4.03
CA GLN A 138 19.49 8.97 -4.20
C GLN A 138 19.73 9.67 -2.86
N ALA A 139 18.82 9.52 -1.90
CA ALA A 139 18.95 10.08 -0.57
C ALA A 139 20.16 9.46 0.18
N VAL A 140 20.32 8.14 0.12
CA VAL A 140 21.46 7.43 0.72
C VAL A 140 22.78 7.83 0.05
N ALA A 141 22.82 7.93 -1.29
CA ALA A 141 24.03 8.34 -2.00
C ALA A 141 24.44 9.79 -1.65
N SER A 142 23.47 10.70 -1.54
CA SER A 142 23.69 12.08 -1.13
C SER A 142 24.20 12.17 0.31
N HIS A 143 23.58 11.43 1.23
CA HIS A 143 24.01 11.34 2.62
C HIS A 143 25.43 10.78 2.76
N LEU A 144 25.73 9.69 2.05
CA LEU A 144 27.08 9.11 2.02
C LEU A 144 28.11 10.06 1.43
N THR A 145 27.75 10.84 0.41
CA THR A 145 28.65 11.85 -0.17
C THR A 145 29.04 12.90 0.87
N ARG A 146 28.06 13.37 1.65
CA ARG A 146 28.26 14.33 2.74
C ARG A 146 29.11 13.75 3.87
N VAL A 147 28.80 12.52 4.33
CA VAL A 147 29.47 11.89 5.47
C VAL A 147 30.89 11.44 5.14
N THR A 148 31.12 10.90 3.94
CA THR A 148 32.43 10.36 3.57
C THR A 148 33.35 11.38 2.91
N GLY A 149 32.83 12.56 2.54
CA GLY A 149 33.54 13.58 1.77
C GLY A 149 33.93 13.14 0.35
N ARG A 150 33.43 11.99 -0.12
CA ARG A 150 33.70 11.43 -1.44
C ARG A 150 32.39 11.28 -2.19
N LYS A 151 32.37 11.68 -3.46
CA LYS A 151 31.16 11.53 -4.29
C LYS A 151 30.76 10.05 -4.41
N VAL A 152 29.67 9.69 -3.76
CA VAL A 152 29.02 8.37 -3.85
C VAL A 152 27.86 8.48 -4.82
N ARG A 153 27.83 7.59 -5.82
CA ARG A 153 26.80 7.55 -6.87
C ARG A 153 25.72 6.54 -6.51
N THR A 154 24.51 6.73 -7.04
CA THR A 154 23.36 5.84 -6.82
C THR A 154 23.63 4.38 -7.17
N TYR A 155 24.34 4.09 -8.28
CA TYR A 155 24.70 2.71 -8.65
C TYR A 155 25.67 2.02 -7.68
N GLN A 156 26.30 2.79 -6.77
CA GLN A 156 27.16 2.26 -5.70
C GLN A 156 26.35 1.96 -4.44
N VAL A 157 25.04 2.20 -4.45
CA VAL A 157 24.13 2.05 -3.32
C VAL A 157 23.03 1.05 -3.70
N GLN A 158 22.82 0.03 -2.87
CA GLN A 158 21.75 -0.94 -3.09
C GLN A 158 21.07 -1.31 -1.77
N SER A 159 19.83 -1.80 -1.81
CA SER A 159 19.20 -2.36 -0.62
C SER A 159 19.90 -3.67 -0.25
N ILE A 160 19.94 -4.01 1.04
CA ILE A 160 20.38 -5.34 1.49
C ILE A 160 19.47 -6.39 0.81
N PRO A 161 20.03 -7.43 0.18
CA PRO A 161 19.23 -8.49 -0.41
C PRO A 161 18.55 -9.31 0.69
N PHE A 162 17.28 -9.63 0.49
CA PHE A 162 16.52 -10.53 1.34
C PHE A 162 15.68 -11.47 0.48
N ASP A 163 15.36 -12.64 1.02
CA ASP A 163 14.65 -13.70 0.32
C ASP A 163 13.15 -13.63 0.56
N ARG A 164 12.74 -13.21 1.77
CA ARG A 164 11.33 -13.18 2.19
C ARG A 164 11.04 -11.98 3.09
N VAL A 165 9.79 -11.57 3.09
CA VAL A 165 9.26 -10.48 3.91
C VAL A 165 7.93 -10.88 4.52
N ILE A 166 7.64 -10.36 5.71
CA ILE A 166 6.34 -10.51 6.35
C ILE A 166 5.95 -9.22 7.05
N LEU A 167 4.65 -8.94 7.06
CA LEU A 167 4.07 -7.83 7.79
C LEU A 167 3.91 -8.21 9.26
N THR A 168 4.47 -7.38 10.13
CA THR A 168 4.44 -7.53 11.58
C THR A 168 3.96 -6.24 12.22
N ARG A 169 3.82 -6.24 13.55
CA ARG A 169 3.35 -5.09 14.31
C ARG A 169 4.32 -4.78 15.45
N THR A 170 4.38 -3.53 15.89
CA THR A 170 5.09 -3.15 17.12
C THR A 170 4.45 -3.77 18.36
N GLY A 171 5.27 -4.42 19.19
CA GLY A 171 4.87 -5.44 20.17
C GLY A 171 4.01 -5.01 21.37
N ASP A 172 3.74 -3.72 21.57
CA ASP A 172 3.03 -3.24 22.77
C ASP A 172 1.61 -2.74 22.53
N GLU A 173 1.14 -2.69 21.28
CA GLU A 173 -0.16 -2.09 20.98
C GLU A 173 -1.29 -3.13 20.83
N VAL A 174 -2.46 -2.83 21.42
CA VAL A 174 -3.69 -3.64 21.35
C VAL A 174 -4.11 -3.88 19.90
N GLU A 175 -4.41 -5.13 19.54
CA GLU A 175 -4.90 -5.47 18.20
C GLU A 175 -6.12 -4.63 17.82
N ASP A 176 -6.13 -4.12 16.58
CA ASP A 176 -7.34 -3.48 16.07
C ASP A 176 -8.32 -4.62 15.76
N GLU A 177 -9.39 -4.70 16.55
CA GLU A 177 -10.34 -5.82 16.51
C GLU A 177 -11.06 -5.97 15.14
N ARG A 178 -10.88 -5.03 14.22
CA ARG A 178 -11.52 -5.01 12.89
C ARG A 178 -10.78 -5.85 11.84
N PHE A 179 -9.52 -6.20 12.06
CA PHE A 179 -8.75 -7.00 11.09
C PHE A 179 -7.71 -7.94 11.72
N GLN A 180 -7.27 -8.93 10.94
CA GLN A 180 -6.29 -9.93 11.36
C GLN A 180 -4.95 -9.76 10.62
N ILE A 181 -3.85 -9.80 11.37
CA ILE A 181 -2.47 -9.82 10.86
C ILE A 181 -1.97 -11.28 10.89
N ALA A 182 -2.53 -12.13 10.03
CA ALA A 182 -2.06 -13.51 9.86
C ALA A 182 -1.64 -13.70 8.40
N GLN A 183 -0.40 -13.33 8.08
CA GLN A 183 0.17 -13.43 6.72
C GLN A 183 1.25 -14.52 6.66
N PRO A 184 1.39 -15.22 5.52
CA PRO A 184 2.57 -16.04 5.28
C PRO A 184 3.79 -15.16 4.97
N TRP A 185 4.98 -15.75 5.08
CA TRP A 185 6.17 -15.16 4.48
C TRP A 185 6.00 -15.04 2.96
N ILE A 186 6.24 -13.85 2.44
CA ILE A 186 6.13 -13.54 1.01
C ILE A 186 7.53 -13.55 0.40
N PRO A 187 7.77 -14.27 -0.71
CA PRO A 187 9.05 -14.17 -1.43
C PRO A 187 9.35 -12.75 -1.87
N TYR A 188 10.64 -12.39 -1.88
CA TYR A 188 11.07 -11.06 -2.25
C TYR A 188 10.71 -10.71 -3.70
N THR A 189 10.03 -9.57 -3.84
CA THR A 189 9.81 -8.85 -5.10
C THR A 189 10.01 -7.35 -4.85
N GLN A 190 10.31 -6.58 -5.88
CA GLN A 190 10.50 -5.13 -5.76
C GLN A 190 9.27 -4.42 -5.17
N THR A 191 8.07 -4.90 -5.53
CA THR A 191 6.80 -4.49 -4.95
C THR A 191 6.14 -5.70 -4.30
N VAL A 192 5.69 -5.56 -3.06
CA VAL A 192 4.98 -6.61 -2.32
C VAL A 192 3.60 -6.10 -1.91
N GLY A 193 2.58 -6.95 -2.05
CA GLY A 193 1.22 -6.67 -1.59
C GLY A 193 0.91 -7.39 -0.29
N PHE A 194 0.24 -6.71 0.63
CA PHE A 194 -0.26 -7.27 1.88
C PHE A 194 -1.78 -7.18 1.91
N GLY A 195 -2.43 -8.19 2.50
CA GLY A 195 -3.88 -8.26 2.63
C GLY A 195 -4.32 -8.69 4.02
N LEU A 196 -4.88 -7.76 4.79
CA LEU A 196 -5.43 -7.99 6.12
C LEU A 196 -6.88 -8.45 6.00
N ALA A 197 -7.23 -9.54 6.68
CA ALA A 197 -8.59 -10.07 6.68
C ALA A 197 -9.49 -9.24 7.60
N CYS A 198 -10.60 -8.74 7.08
CA CYS A 198 -11.63 -7.97 7.80
C CYS A 198 -12.79 -8.89 8.21
N PHE A 199 -13.37 -8.73 9.39
CA PHE A 199 -14.50 -9.56 9.86
C PHE A 199 -15.83 -9.19 9.21
N ASP A 200 -16.00 -7.91 8.86
CA ASP A 200 -17.18 -7.38 8.19
C ASP A 200 -16.83 -6.50 6.98
N LYS A 201 -17.75 -6.44 6.01
CA LYS A 201 -17.60 -5.63 4.80
C LYS A 201 -17.54 -4.13 5.11
N SER A 202 -18.44 -3.65 5.98
CA SER A 202 -18.52 -2.23 6.33
C SER A 202 -17.28 -1.78 7.09
N GLU A 203 -16.78 -2.60 8.01
CA GLU A 203 -15.51 -2.37 8.71
C GLU A 203 -14.34 -2.29 7.73
N CYS A 204 -14.30 -3.20 6.75
CA CYS A 204 -13.24 -3.21 5.74
C CYS A 204 -13.25 -1.94 4.88
N GLN A 205 -14.44 -1.46 4.51
CA GLN A 205 -14.58 -0.20 3.78
C GLN A 205 -14.13 0.99 4.63
N GLN A 206 -14.54 1.06 5.90
CA GLN A 206 -14.10 2.10 6.82
C GLN A 206 -12.58 2.07 7.02
N LEU A 207 -11.96 0.89 7.12
CA LEU A 207 -10.51 0.73 7.18
C LEU A 207 -9.84 1.29 5.93
N VAL A 208 -10.32 0.95 4.73
CA VAL A 208 -9.80 1.52 3.46
C VAL A 208 -9.84 3.04 3.48
N GLU A 209 -10.97 3.62 3.87
CA GLU A 209 -11.14 5.07 3.91
C GLU A 209 -10.23 5.72 4.96
N GLN A 210 -10.14 5.13 6.17
CA GLN A 210 -9.27 5.60 7.24
C GLN A 210 -7.79 5.57 6.82
N PHE A 211 -7.30 4.43 6.30
CA PHE A 211 -5.88 4.31 5.90
C PHE A 211 -5.52 5.15 4.67
N LYS A 212 -6.50 5.52 3.83
CA LYS A 212 -6.28 6.49 2.75
C LYS A 212 -6.13 7.92 3.26
N ASN A 213 -6.91 8.29 4.28
CA ASN A 213 -6.96 9.66 4.79
C ASN A 213 -5.93 9.91 5.91
N GLU A 214 -5.52 8.87 6.64
CA GLU A 214 -4.60 8.91 7.79
C GLU A 214 -3.46 7.87 7.62
N PRO A 215 -2.49 8.10 6.71
CA PRO A 215 -1.41 7.16 6.43
C PRO A 215 -0.49 6.87 7.63
N GLU A 216 -0.41 7.76 8.61
CA GLU A 216 0.33 7.59 9.87
C GLU A 216 -0.15 6.38 10.68
N LYS A 217 -1.38 5.89 10.44
CA LYS A 217 -1.85 4.62 11.02
C LYS A 217 -0.99 3.42 10.61
N PHE A 218 -0.19 3.54 9.55
CA PHE A 218 0.77 2.52 9.14
C PHE A 218 2.02 2.43 10.04
N ASP A 219 2.29 3.41 10.90
CA ASP A 219 3.47 3.43 11.78
C ASP A 219 3.48 2.28 12.80
N LYS A 220 2.30 1.71 13.05
CA LYS A 220 2.08 0.53 13.91
C LYS A 220 2.59 -0.76 13.26
N PHE A 221 2.76 -0.77 11.94
CA PHE A 221 3.23 -1.90 11.19
C PHE A 221 4.72 -1.80 10.91
N LYS A 222 5.40 -2.95 10.96
CA LYS A 222 6.79 -3.10 10.56
C LYS A 222 6.91 -4.26 9.60
N LEU A 223 7.89 -4.19 8.71
CA LEU A 223 8.26 -5.33 7.89
C LEU A 223 9.41 -6.07 8.54
N ALA A 224 9.25 -7.36 8.73
CA ALA A 224 10.33 -8.25 9.09
C ALA A 224 10.86 -8.93 7.83
N TYR A 225 12.18 -9.00 7.72
CA TYR A 225 12.91 -9.50 6.57
C TYR A 225 13.73 -10.72 6.95
N SER A 226 13.79 -11.70 6.05
CA SER A 226 14.69 -12.84 6.17
C SER A 226 15.68 -12.89 4.99
N ILE A 227 16.96 -13.01 5.31
CA ILE A 227 18.10 -12.92 4.37
C ILE A 227 18.49 -14.29 3.81
N ASP A 228 18.22 -15.39 4.52
CA ASP A 228 18.57 -16.75 4.05
C ASP A 228 17.40 -17.74 4.18
N SER A 229 16.76 -18.02 3.04
CA SER A 229 15.72 -19.03 2.92
C SER A 229 16.19 -20.48 3.18
N ARG A 230 17.50 -20.73 3.27
CA ARG A 230 18.06 -22.07 3.58
C ARG A 230 18.15 -22.36 5.06
N ARG A 231 18.04 -21.35 5.94
CA ARG A 231 17.93 -21.54 7.39
C ARG A 231 16.47 -21.84 7.79
N GLN A 232 15.86 -22.85 7.18
CA GLN A 232 14.60 -23.39 7.71
C GLN A 232 14.91 -24.30 8.90
N ILE A 233 15.14 -23.70 10.06
CA ILE A 233 14.89 -24.40 11.31
C ILE A 233 13.47 -23.99 11.70
N GLU A 234 12.49 -24.85 11.41
CA GLU A 234 11.15 -24.71 11.96
C GLU A 234 11.24 -25.02 13.46
N TYR A 235 11.04 -24.01 14.30
CA TYR A 235 10.99 -24.20 15.74
C TYR A 235 9.57 -24.50 16.13
N TYR A 236 9.41 -25.40 17.10
CA TYR A 236 8.11 -25.75 17.65
C TYR A 236 8.06 -25.34 19.10
N ARG A 237 6.94 -24.73 19.50
CA ARG A 237 6.67 -24.38 20.89
C ARG A 237 5.31 -24.93 21.27
N THR A 238 5.26 -25.55 22.44
CA THR A 238 3.98 -25.87 23.07
C THR A 238 3.43 -24.62 23.73
N ILE A 239 2.28 -24.15 23.27
CA ILE A 239 1.59 -22.99 23.84
C ILE A 239 0.66 -23.40 24.99
N GLN A 240 0.54 -22.51 25.97
CA GLN A 240 -0.40 -22.54 27.08
C GLN A 240 -1.61 -21.68 26.73
N VAL A 241 -2.80 -22.26 26.81
CA VAL A 241 -4.04 -21.52 26.61
C VAL A 241 -4.72 -21.35 27.96
N THR A 242 -4.99 -20.11 28.35
CA THR A 242 -5.62 -19.79 29.64
C THR A 242 -6.92 -19.02 29.43
N GLN A 243 -7.82 -19.10 30.40
CA GLN A 243 -9.09 -18.39 30.36
C GLN A 243 -8.94 -16.87 30.21
N SER A 244 -7.92 -16.28 30.84
CA SER A 244 -7.72 -14.82 30.82
C SER A 244 -7.56 -14.29 29.40
N MET A 245 -6.95 -15.05 28.49
CA MET A 245 -6.71 -14.67 27.09
C MET A 245 -7.99 -14.49 26.27
N LEU A 246 -9.12 -15.07 26.69
CA LEU A 246 -10.41 -14.86 26.03
C LEU A 246 -11.33 -13.92 26.83
N THR A 247 -11.02 -13.66 28.10
CA THR A 247 -11.97 -13.03 29.04
C THR A 247 -11.55 -11.67 29.58
N GLN A 248 -10.24 -11.39 29.72
CA GLN A 248 -9.75 -10.16 30.35
C GLN A 248 -9.47 -9.04 29.34
N THR A 249 -8.90 -9.40 28.20
CA THR A 249 -8.46 -8.46 27.15
C THR A 249 -9.48 -8.28 26.03
N ASN A 250 -10.47 -9.18 25.95
CA ASN A 250 -11.44 -9.18 24.86
C ASN A 250 -12.66 -8.29 25.20
N GLN A 251 -12.79 -7.16 24.48
CA GLN A 251 -13.87 -6.21 24.72
C GLN A 251 -15.24 -6.81 24.37
N LEU A 252 -15.34 -7.54 23.25
CA LEU A 252 -16.55 -8.23 22.83
C LEU A 252 -17.02 -9.23 23.89
N PHE A 253 -16.12 -10.04 24.46
CA PHE A 253 -16.45 -10.95 25.55
C PHE A 253 -16.97 -10.22 26.80
N SER A 254 -16.35 -9.08 27.14
CA SER A 254 -16.76 -8.25 28.27
C SER A 254 -18.18 -7.69 28.08
N GLN A 255 -18.50 -7.19 26.88
CA GLN A 255 -19.83 -6.70 26.51
C GLN A 255 -20.88 -7.81 26.55
N ILE A 256 -20.58 -8.96 25.92
CA ILE A 256 -21.40 -10.17 25.97
C ILE A 256 -21.65 -10.57 27.42
N SER A 257 -20.60 -10.60 28.24
CA SER A 257 -20.71 -11.09 29.61
C SER A 257 -21.51 -10.18 30.52
N LYS A 258 -21.40 -8.86 30.33
CA LYS A 258 -22.22 -7.87 31.02
C LYS A 258 -23.70 -7.99 30.64
N ARG A 259 -24.00 -8.26 29.37
CA ARG A 259 -25.38 -8.37 28.88
C ARG A 259 -26.04 -9.71 29.23
N PHE A 260 -25.29 -10.80 29.18
CA PHE A 260 -25.80 -12.16 29.37
C PHE A 260 -25.22 -12.79 30.65
N THR A 261 -25.50 -12.19 31.81
CA THR A 261 -24.91 -12.60 33.09
C THR A 261 -25.33 -14.00 33.54
N LYS A 262 -26.57 -14.41 33.29
CA LYS A 262 -27.15 -15.69 33.77
C LYS A 262 -27.30 -16.75 32.68
N THR A 263 -26.86 -16.48 31.46
CA THR A 263 -27.07 -17.38 30.31
C THR A 263 -25.91 -18.36 30.16
N SER A 264 -26.22 -19.65 30.01
CA SER A 264 -25.21 -20.70 29.81
C SER A 264 -24.60 -20.69 28.41
N GLU A 265 -25.41 -20.36 27.42
CA GLU A 265 -25.08 -20.38 26.00
C GLU A 265 -25.66 -19.14 25.30
N ILE A 266 -24.96 -18.64 24.29
CA ILE A 266 -25.40 -17.50 23.50
C ILE A 266 -25.26 -17.80 22.01
N LEU A 267 -25.92 -17.01 21.18
CA LEU A 267 -25.78 -17.06 19.74
C LEU A 267 -25.04 -15.81 19.25
N LEU A 268 -23.94 -16.02 18.53
CA LEU A 268 -23.18 -14.97 17.87
C LEU A 268 -23.34 -15.10 16.36
N THR A 269 -23.21 -13.98 15.64
CA THR A 269 -22.99 -14.03 14.19
C THR A 269 -21.68 -14.75 13.88
N VAL A 270 -21.52 -15.27 12.67
CA VAL A 270 -20.25 -15.90 12.26
C VAL A 270 -19.07 -14.93 12.41
N SER A 271 -19.27 -13.66 12.01
CA SER A 271 -18.26 -12.60 12.13
C SER A 271 -17.91 -12.29 13.59
N ASP A 272 -18.89 -12.16 14.48
CA ASP A 272 -18.64 -11.91 15.91
C ASP A 272 -17.95 -13.09 16.60
N ALA A 273 -18.34 -14.32 16.25
CA ALA A 273 -17.68 -15.52 16.76
C ALA A 273 -16.23 -15.60 16.28
N GLN A 274 -15.97 -15.31 15.01
CA GLN A 274 -14.61 -15.22 14.48
C GLN A 274 -13.81 -14.12 15.21
N ARG A 275 -14.37 -12.92 15.39
CA ARG A 275 -13.73 -11.81 16.09
C ARG A 275 -13.35 -12.18 17.53
N LEU A 276 -14.28 -12.81 18.26
CA LEU A 276 -14.05 -13.31 19.61
C LEU A 276 -12.85 -14.28 19.66
N LEU A 277 -12.80 -15.25 18.74
CA LEU A 277 -11.78 -16.30 18.75
C LEU A 277 -10.42 -15.81 18.23
N TRP A 278 -10.39 -15.02 17.16
CA TRP A 278 -9.14 -14.49 16.58
C TRP A 278 -8.43 -13.51 17.52
N HIS A 279 -9.18 -12.68 18.26
CA HIS A 279 -8.59 -11.86 19.31
C HIS A 279 -7.92 -12.73 20.39
N ALA A 280 -8.57 -13.83 20.79
CA ALA A 280 -7.97 -14.75 21.75
C ALA A 280 -6.74 -15.46 21.17
N VAL A 281 -6.72 -15.82 19.88
CA VAL A 281 -5.53 -16.34 19.19
C VAL A 281 -4.36 -15.36 19.30
N SER A 282 -4.59 -14.07 19.06
CA SER A 282 -3.54 -13.06 19.18
C SER A 282 -3.04 -12.93 20.62
N ASP A 283 -3.96 -12.89 21.60
CA ASP A 283 -3.58 -12.82 23.01
C ASP A 283 -2.80 -14.06 23.47
N ILE A 284 -3.16 -15.26 22.98
CA ILE A 284 -2.42 -16.51 23.20
C ILE A 284 -1.01 -16.39 22.64
N CYS A 285 -0.85 -15.97 21.38
CA CYS A 285 0.47 -15.79 20.78
C CYS A 285 1.30 -14.76 21.56
N ARG A 286 0.74 -13.59 21.86
CA ARG A 286 1.44 -12.53 22.58
C ARG A 286 1.94 -12.99 23.94
N ASP A 287 1.13 -13.73 24.69
CA ASP A 287 1.51 -14.18 26.03
C ASP A 287 2.54 -15.32 25.98
N ASN A 288 2.36 -16.28 25.06
CA ASN A 288 3.24 -17.44 24.94
C ASN A 288 4.60 -17.14 24.32
N PHE A 289 4.74 -16.02 23.62
CA PHE A 289 5.99 -15.56 23.02
C PHE A 289 6.49 -14.25 23.66
N ARG A 290 6.02 -13.90 24.86
CA ARG A 290 6.43 -12.69 25.57
C ARG A 290 7.95 -12.64 25.85
N ASP A 291 8.57 -13.80 26.06
CA ASP A 291 10.02 -13.97 26.21
C ASP A 291 10.79 -13.82 24.89
N GLN A 292 10.11 -13.83 23.75
CA GLN A 292 10.67 -13.73 22.40
C GLN A 292 9.81 -12.75 21.57
N PRO A 293 9.87 -11.44 21.84
CA PRO A 293 9.00 -10.44 21.20
C PRO A 293 9.21 -10.32 19.68
N GLU A 294 10.35 -10.80 19.17
CA GLU A 294 10.66 -10.84 17.73
C GLU A 294 10.17 -12.13 17.06
N ALA A 295 9.58 -13.05 17.82
CA ALA A 295 9.09 -14.31 17.29
C ALA A 295 7.94 -14.09 16.33
N ILE A 296 8.05 -14.73 15.16
CA ILE A 296 7.01 -14.71 14.13
C ILE A 296 6.24 -16.02 14.16
N VAL A 297 4.96 -15.91 14.46
CA VAL A 297 4.01 -17.03 14.39
C VAL A 297 3.34 -17.02 13.00
N PRO A 298 3.58 -18.04 12.16
CA PRO A 298 3.01 -18.10 10.82
C PRO A 298 1.49 -18.28 10.86
N ARG A 299 0.83 -18.00 9.72
CA ARG A 299 -0.63 -18.09 9.58
C ARG A 299 -1.17 -19.48 9.90
N GLU A 300 -0.42 -20.52 9.54
CA GLU A 300 -0.78 -21.92 9.77
C GLU A 300 -0.88 -22.23 11.26
N SER A 301 0.09 -21.74 12.04
CA SER A 301 0.09 -21.84 13.50
C SER A 301 -1.11 -21.11 14.11
N HIS A 302 -1.39 -19.88 13.68
CA HIS A 302 -2.58 -19.16 14.14
C HIS A 302 -3.88 -19.93 13.84
N LYS A 303 -3.97 -20.55 12.66
CA LYS A 303 -5.12 -21.38 12.27
C LYS A 303 -5.27 -22.60 13.18
N ILE A 304 -4.17 -23.27 13.53
CA ILE A 304 -4.20 -24.42 14.46
C ILE A 304 -4.80 -23.99 15.80
N ILE A 305 -4.36 -22.85 16.35
CA ILE A 305 -4.89 -22.31 17.61
C ILE A 305 -6.39 -22.01 17.47
N TYR A 306 -6.76 -21.30 16.40
CA TYR A 306 -8.14 -20.95 16.10
C TYR A 306 -9.04 -22.19 16.04
N ASP A 307 -8.66 -23.23 15.28
CA ASP A 307 -9.46 -24.43 15.09
C ASP A 307 -9.66 -25.18 16.42
N HIS A 308 -8.66 -25.19 17.31
CA HIS A 308 -8.79 -25.73 18.67
C HIS A 308 -9.75 -24.92 19.52
N LEU A 309 -9.63 -23.58 19.51
CA LEU A 309 -10.54 -22.70 20.23
C LEU A 309 -11.97 -22.82 19.73
N GLU A 310 -12.18 -22.86 18.41
CA GLU A 310 -13.51 -23.04 17.81
C GLU A 310 -14.13 -24.34 18.30
N LYS A 311 -13.39 -25.46 18.26
CA LYS A 311 -13.86 -26.77 18.72
C LYS A 311 -14.24 -26.78 20.21
N ALA A 312 -13.49 -26.06 21.05
CA ALA A 312 -13.76 -25.99 22.48
C ALA A 312 -14.97 -25.10 22.81
N THR A 313 -15.05 -23.93 22.18
CA THR A 313 -15.99 -22.85 22.51
C THR A 313 -17.33 -22.95 21.79
N VAL A 314 -17.34 -23.40 20.53
CA VAL A 314 -18.54 -23.50 19.69
C VAL A 314 -19.23 -24.83 19.95
N ALA A 315 -20.45 -24.79 20.47
CA ALA A 315 -21.29 -25.95 20.70
C ALA A 315 -21.95 -26.46 19.41
N ALA A 316 -22.44 -25.55 18.57
CA ALA A 316 -23.15 -25.88 17.34
C ALA A 316 -23.20 -24.68 16.39
N LYS A 317 -23.42 -24.96 15.10
CA LYS A 317 -23.78 -23.95 14.08
C LYS A 317 -25.28 -24.08 13.83
N LEU A 318 -26.02 -22.98 13.92
CA LEU A 318 -27.48 -22.94 13.81
C LEU A 318 -27.89 -21.92 12.75
N THR A 319 -29.07 -22.11 12.16
CA THR A 319 -29.67 -21.11 11.26
C THR A 319 -31.01 -20.67 11.81
N ILE A 320 -31.23 -19.36 11.89
CA ILE A 320 -32.52 -18.77 12.29
C ILE A 320 -33.05 -17.99 11.09
N SER A 321 -34.33 -18.19 10.76
CA SER A 321 -34.99 -17.57 9.60
C SER A 321 -36.34 -16.92 9.93
N THR A 322 -36.84 -17.05 11.16
CA THR A 322 -38.18 -16.57 11.54
C THR A 322 -38.10 -15.52 12.65
N ALA A 323 -38.84 -14.42 12.51
CA ALA A 323 -38.86 -13.31 13.47
C ALA A 323 -39.31 -13.71 14.89
N ASP A 324 -40.16 -14.73 14.98
CA ASP A 324 -40.79 -15.20 16.22
C ASP A 324 -40.00 -16.33 16.89
N ASP A 325 -38.79 -16.65 16.41
CA ASP A 325 -37.94 -17.68 17.04
C ASP A 325 -37.54 -17.21 18.45
N ALA A 326 -37.91 -17.98 19.48
CA ALA A 326 -37.57 -17.69 20.87
C ALA A 326 -36.04 -17.51 21.10
N LYS A 327 -35.21 -18.09 20.22
CA LYS A 327 -33.75 -17.96 20.25
C LYS A 327 -33.24 -16.54 20.04
N TRP A 328 -34.01 -15.62 19.43
CA TRP A 328 -33.59 -14.22 19.26
C TRP A 328 -33.23 -13.54 20.59
N SER A 329 -33.84 -13.94 21.70
CA SER A 329 -33.51 -13.45 23.04
C SER A 329 -32.06 -13.76 23.46
N THR A 330 -31.44 -14.78 22.87
CA THR A 330 -30.05 -15.23 23.15
C THR A 330 -29.04 -14.78 22.11
N VAL A 331 -29.49 -14.08 21.05
CA VAL A 331 -28.63 -13.55 19.99
C VAL A 331 -27.99 -12.25 20.47
N TYR A 332 -26.66 -12.23 20.50
CA TYR A 332 -25.91 -11.00 20.66
C TYR A 332 -25.99 -10.15 19.39
N TRP A 333 -26.20 -8.85 19.60
CA TRP A 333 -26.13 -7.83 18.56
C TRP A 333 -25.72 -6.53 19.22
N GLU A 334 -24.77 -5.80 18.64
CA GLU A 334 -24.23 -4.57 19.23
C GLU A 334 -25.33 -3.57 19.55
N ASP A 335 -26.13 -3.19 18.54
CA ASP A 335 -27.39 -2.47 18.72
C ASP A 335 -28.60 -3.41 18.69
N PRO A 336 -29.33 -3.63 19.80
CA PRO A 336 -30.53 -4.46 19.82
C PRO A 336 -31.60 -4.04 18.80
N LEU A 337 -31.70 -2.76 18.45
CA LEU A 337 -32.71 -2.23 17.52
C LEU A 337 -32.37 -2.54 16.06
N SER A 338 -31.08 -2.67 15.76
CA SER A 338 -30.58 -3.06 14.44
C SER A 338 -30.59 -4.57 14.20
N ARG A 339 -31.12 -5.36 15.14
CA ARG A 339 -31.21 -6.82 15.00
C ARG A 339 -32.31 -7.21 14.00
N PRO A 340 -32.13 -8.25 13.16
CA PRO A 340 -33.08 -8.58 12.10
C PRO A 340 -34.54 -8.80 12.53
N ASP A 341 -34.79 -9.43 13.69
CA ASP A 341 -36.15 -9.60 14.22
C ASP A 341 -36.79 -8.28 14.66
N ALA A 342 -36.00 -7.38 15.25
CA ALA A 342 -36.44 -6.07 15.71
C ALA A 342 -36.77 -5.17 14.51
N ILE A 343 -35.94 -5.18 13.48
CA ILE A 343 -36.20 -4.46 12.22
C ILE A 343 -37.47 -5.00 11.56
N ALA A 344 -37.60 -6.33 11.42
CA ALA A 344 -38.79 -6.93 10.83
C ALA A 344 -40.06 -6.59 11.64
N ARG A 345 -39.98 -6.61 12.98
CA ARG A 345 -41.10 -6.21 13.86
C ARG A 345 -41.47 -4.74 13.68
N SER A 346 -40.49 -3.84 13.65
CA SER A 346 -40.67 -2.40 13.43
C SER A 346 -41.32 -2.12 12.06
N LEU A 347 -40.84 -2.76 10.99
CA LEU A 347 -41.45 -2.64 9.65
C LEU A 347 -42.90 -3.16 9.64
N ASN A 348 -43.17 -4.29 10.29
CA ASN A 348 -44.52 -4.86 10.40
C ASN A 348 -45.46 -4.03 11.28
N GLU A 349 -44.96 -3.37 12.32
CA GLU A 349 -45.74 -2.44 13.16
C GLU A 349 -46.10 -1.18 12.36
N ARG A 350 -45.13 -0.56 11.68
CA ARG A 350 -45.37 0.60 10.81
C ARG A 350 -46.37 0.27 9.69
N LYS A 351 -46.25 -0.90 9.07
CA LYS A 351 -47.21 -1.39 8.07
C LYS A 351 -48.61 -1.59 8.66
N ARG A 352 -48.72 -2.15 9.88
CA ARG A 352 -50.01 -2.30 10.58
C ARG A 352 -50.63 -0.96 10.95
N HIS A 353 -49.84 0.03 11.36
CA HIS A 353 -50.33 1.37 11.65
C HIS A 353 -50.91 2.05 10.40
N LEU A 354 -50.26 1.88 9.24
CA LEU A 354 -50.82 2.34 7.96
C LEU A 354 -52.17 1.67 7.67
N LEU A 355 -52.25 0.34 7.79
CA LEU A 355 -53.48 -0.41 7.52
C LEU A 355 -54.62 -0.08 8.50
N ARG A 356 -54.32 0.16 9.78
CA ARG A 356 -55.35 0.55 10.77
C ARG A 356 -55.89 1.95 10.53
N HIS A 357 -55.03 2.90 10.18
CA HIS A 357 -55.47 4.26 9.84
C HIS A 357 -56.24 4.32 8.52
N ASP A 358 -56.07 3.33 7.63
CA ASP A 358 -56.91 3.17 6.44
C ASP A 358 -58.33 2.72 6.83
N VAL A 359 -58.46 1.74 7.74
CA VAL A 359 -59.77 1.21 8.18
C VAL A 359 -60.53 2.18 9.09
N GLU A 360 -59.84 2.86 10.02
CA GLU A 360 -60.47 3.85 10.93
C GLU A 360 -60.97 5.11 10.19
N MET A 361 -60.41 5.43 9.00
CA MET A 361 -60.92 6.52 8.15
C MET A 361 -62.05 6.10 7.21
N ASP A 362 -62.17 4.81 6.89
CA ASP A 362 -63.29 4.29 6.10
C ASP A 362 -64.55 4.10 6.97
N ASP A 363 -64.41 3.72 8.25
CA ASP A 363 -65.54 3.58 9.20
C ASP A 363 -66.12 4.93 9.68
N ASP A 364 -65.33 6.00 9.72
CA ASP A 364 -65.79 7.35 10.10
C ASP A 364 -66.47 8.11 8.94
N PHE A 365 -66.52 7.48 7.75
CA PHE A 365 -67.16 8.03 6.54
C PHE A 365 -68.58 7.49 6.29
N ASP A 366 -69.10 6.61 7.13
CA ASP A 366 -70.43 5.97 6.94
C ASP A 366 -71.52 6.52 7.89
N VAL A 367 -71.24 7.60 8.64
CA VAL A 367 -72.26 8.27 9.47
C VAL A 367 -72.25 9.79 9.25
N ARG A 368 -73.15 10.23 8.35
CA ARG A 368 -73.70 11.59 8.11
C ARG A 368 -73.49 12.13 6.70
N GLU A 369 -74.07 11.44 5.71
CA GLU A 369 -74.73 12.16 4.61
C GLU A 369 -76.08 12.66 5.15
N ASP A 370 -76.08 13.84 5.75
CA ASP A 370 -77.13 14.85 5.56
C ASP A 370 -76.83 16.06 6.48
N GLU A 371 -76.87 17.23 5.85
CA GLU A 371 -76.85 18.59 6.41
C GLU A 371 -75.50 19.37 6.47
N LEU A 372 -75.39 20.24 5.45
CA LEU A 372 -74.91 21.63 5.46
C LEU A 372 -73.40 21.97 5.42
N HIS A 373 -73.06 22.60 4.28
CA HIS A 373 -72.25 23.80 4.08
C HIS A 373 -70.94 24.03 4.87
N ASP A 374 -69.88 24.18 4.08
CA ASP A 374 -68.71 25.03 4.33
C ASP A 374 -67.66 24.49 5.33
N ASN A 375 -66.74 23.65 4.84
CA ASN A 375 -65.32 23.76 5.18
C ASN A 375 -64.45 22.88 4.27
N GLN A 376 -63.81 23.54 3.32
CA GLN A 376 -62.91 22.97 2.34
C GLN A 376 -61.47 22.98 2.89
N GLN A 377 -61.11 22.09 3.83
CA GLN A 377 -59.70 21.92 4.23
C GLN A 377 -59.36 20.68 5.10
N VAL A 378 -59.73 19.45 4.72
CA VAL A 378 -59.26 18.25 5.46
C VAL A 378 -58.66 17.14 4.57
N SER A 379 -58.96 17.07 3.27
CA SER A 379 -58.48 15.94 2.43
C SER A 379 -57.02 16.02 1.96
N GLY A 380 -56.37 17.19 2.06
CA GLY A 380 -54.98 17.40 1.65
C GLY A 380 -53.92 16.88 2.64
N SER A 381 -54.24 16.89 3.94
CA SER A 381 -53.34 16.38 4.99
C SER A 381 -53.26 14.85 4.99
N SER A 382 -54.39 14.19 4.66
CA SER A 382 -54.51 12.72 4.72
C SER A 382 -53.67 11.97 3.66
N ARG A 383 -53.56 12.51 2.44
CA ARG A 383 -52.74 11.89 1.38
C ARG A 383 -51.24 12.08 1.60
N ASP A 384 -50.85 13.20 2.22
CA ASP A 384 -49.45 13.57 2.45
C ASP A 384 -48.81 12.69 3.54
N TRP A 385 -49.52 12.40 4.65
CA TRP A 385 -48.97 11.50 5.68
C TRP A 385 -48.84 10.05 5.22
N LYS A 386 -49.77 9.52 4.41
CA LYS A 386 -49.69 8.15 3.85
C LYS A 386 -48.46 7.99 2.96
N MET A 387 -48.20 8.98 2.11
CA MET A 387 -47.03 8.99 1.22
C MET A 387 -45.74 9.00 2.03
N ARG A 388 -45.60 9.92 3.00
CA ARG A 388 -44.43 10.01 3.88
C ARG A 388 -44.22 8.76 4.73
N ALA A 389 -45.29 8.15 5.23
CA ALA A 389 -45.20 6.92 6.01
C ALA A 389 -44.77 5.72 5.17
N LYS A 390 -45.24 5.63 3.92
CA LYS A 390 -44.79 4.63 2.95
C LYS A 390 -43.32 4.84 2.59
N GLU A 391 -42.92 6.08 2.27
CA GLU A 391 -41.51 6.43 2.02
C GLU A 391 -40.61 6.10 3.21
N ALA A 392 -41.07 6.32 4.44
CA ALA A 392 -40.32 5.98 5.64
C ALA A 392 -40.17 4.45 5.83
N ILE A 393 -41.16 3.65 5.44
CA ILE A 393 -41.05 2.18 5.43
C ILE A 393 -40.09 1.73 4.34
N ASP A 394 -40.22 2.28 3.13
CA ASP A 394 -39.37 1.94 1.99
C ASP A 394 -37.91 2.33 2.26
N ALA A 395 -37.65 3.50 2.84
CA ALA A 395 -36.32 3.93 3.26
C ALA A 395 -35.72 3.02 4.34
N LEU A 396 -36.51 2.65 5.37
CA LEU A 396 -36.05 1.73 6.42
C LEU A 396 -35.78 0.33 5.87
N TYR A 397 -36.60 -0.14 4.93
CA TYR A 397 -36.40 -1.42 4.26
C TYR A 397 -35.16 -1.40 3.36
N GLU A 398 -34.96 -0.36 2.54
CA GLU A 398 -33.78 -0.25 1.68
C GLU A 398 -32.48 -0.20 2.47
N GLN A 399 -32.47 0.47 3.63
CA GLN A 399 -31.32 0.49 4.54
C GLN A 399 -31.00 -0.90 5.12
N ASN A 400 -32.00 -1.78 5.25
CA ASN A 400 -31.88 -3.08 5.94
C ASN A 400 -32.17 -4.28 5.04
N LYS A 401 -32.15 -4.09 3.72
CA LYS A 401 -32.51 -5.13 2.75
C LYS A 401 -31.61 -6.35 2.80
N ASP A 402 -30.40 -6.21 3.34
CA ASP A 402 -29.47 -7.31 3.52
C ASP A 402 -29.85 -8.23 4.69
N LEU A 403 -30.69 -7.75 5.62
CA LEU A 403 -31.08 -8.46 6.84
C LEU A 403 -32.53 -8.93 6.84
N VAL A 404 -33.42 -8.27 6.10
CA VAL A 404 -34.87 -8.52 6.10
C VAL A 404 -35.39 -8.67 4.68
N THR A 405 -36.43 -9.48 4.49
CA THR A 405 -37.12 -9.65 3.21
C THR A 405 -38.64 -9.64 3.40
N PHE A 406 -39.37 -9.25 2.37
CA PHE A 406 -40.83 -9.28 2.37
C PHE A 406 -41.32 -10.58 1.74
N ASN A 407 -42.05 -11.42 2.50
CA ASN A 407 -42.50 -12.73 2.03
C ASN A 407 -43.86 -12.72 1.29
N GLY A 408 -44.39 -11.54 0.98
CA GLY A 408 -45.72 -11.35 0.41
C GLY A 408 -46.78 -10.92 1.43
N GLU A 409 -46.61 -11.28 2.71
CA GLU A 409 -47.56 -10.96 3.78
C GLU A 409 -46.94 -9.99 4.80
N LYS A 410 -45.78 -10.37 5.35
CA LYS A 410 -45.04 -9.65 6.39
C LYS A 410 -43.55 -9.59 6.08
N PHE A 411 -42.87 -8.63 6.69
CA PHE A 411 -41.42 -8.58 6.71
C PHE A 411 -40.90 -9.69 7.63
N VAL A 412 -39.94 -10.47 7.16
CA VAL A 412 -39.29 -11.56 7.89
C VAL A 412 -37.77 -11.44 7.79
N PRO A 413 -37.02 -11.80 8.85
CA PRO A 413 -35.56 -11.88 8.78
C PRO A 413 -35.11 -12.83 7.67
N LYS A 414 -34.03 -12.47 6.97
CA LYS A 414 -33.34 -13.41 6.11
C LYS A 414 -32.69 -14.51 6.96
N PRO A 415 -32.59 -15.76 6.45
CA PRO A 415 -31.88 -16.82 7.15
C PRO A 415 -30.45 -16.40 7.50
N ILE A 416 -30.10 -16.40 8.78
CA ILE A 416 -28.77 -16.07 9.28
C ILE A 416 -28.16 -17.28 9.98
N GLN A 417 -26.90 -17.57 9.64
CA GLN A 417 -26.11 -18.59 10.33
C GLN A 417 -25.48 -17.98 11.59
N LEU A 418 -25.63 -18.67 12.71
CA LEU A 418 -25.19 -18.26 14.03
C LEU A 418 -24.39 -19.37 14.71
N TYR A 419 -23.41 -18.98 15.52
CA TYR A 419 -22.58 -19.90 16.29
C TYR A 419 -23.06 -19.91 17.73
N LYS A 420 -23.38 -21.10 18.24
CA LYS A 420 -23.77 -21.31 19.62
C LYS A 420 -22.53 -21.41 20.49
N ILE A 421 -22.29 -20.43 21.34
CA ILE A 421 -21.08 -20.33 22.18
C ILE A 421 -21.38 -20.80 23.60
N LYS A 422 -20.51 -21.66 24.16
CA LYS A 422 -20.60 -22.18 25.53
C LYS A 422 -20.14 -21.14 26.57
N LEU A 423 -20.90 -20.06 26.73
CA LEU A 423 -20.52 -18.89 27.54
C LEU A 423 -20.19 -19.23 29.01
N ASN A 424 -20.99 -20.05 29.68
CA ASN A 424 -20.71 -20.39 31.09
C ASN A 424 -19.50 -21.32 31.23
N ALA A 425 -19.29 -22.23 30.28
CA ALA A 425 -18.13 -23.11 30.28
C ALA A 425 -16.81 -22.33 30.08
N ILE A 426 -16.86 -21.23 29.32
CA ILE A 426 -15.75 -20.27 29.20
C ILE A 426 -15.47 -19.59 30.55
N ARG A 427 -16.52 -19.07 31.23
CA ARG A 427 -16.42 -18.34 32.50
C ARG A 427 -15.92 -19.17 33.67
N GLU A 428 -16.32 -20.42 33.73
CA GLU A 428 -16.00 -21.33 34.84
C GLU A 428 -14.70 -22.12 34.61
N ASN A 429 -13.89 -21.68 33.65
CA ASN A 429 -12.64 -22.31 33.27
C ASN A 429 -12.78 -23.80 32.86
N ARG A 430 -13.97 -24.25 32.41
CA ARG A 430 -14.23 -25.68 32.17
C ARG A 430 -13.66 -26.18 30.84
N ILE A 431 -13.69 -25.35 29.80
CA ILE A 431 -13.26 -25.75 28.45
C ILE A 431 -11.73 -25.81 28.25
N TRP A 432 -10.97 -25.15 29.13
CA TRP A 432 -9.53 -24.95 28.92
C TRP A 432 -8.70 -26.16 29.32
N LYS A 433 -9.23 -27.01 30.22
CA LYS A 433 -8.59 -28.28 30.59
C LYS A 433 -8.54 -29.26 29.42
N ASP A 434 -9.50 -29.17 28.49
CA ASP A 434 -9.64 -30.07 27.35
C ASP A 434 -8.86 -29.61 26.11
N LEU A 435 -8.40 -28.35 26.09
CA LEU A 435 -7.63 -27.78 24.97
C LEU A 435 -6.21 -28.36 24.84
N GLY A 436 -5.71 -29.00 25.90
CA GLY A 436 -4.44 -29.74 25.88
C GLY A 436 -3.21 -28.86 25.60
N ARG A 437 -2.08 -29.53 25.33
CA ARG A 437 -0.84 -28.90 24.85
C ARG A 437 -0.95 -28.73 23.34
N ILE A 438 -1.06 -27.50 22.86
CA ILE A 438 -1.07 -27.20 21.42
C ILE A 438 0.37 -26.89 20.99
N GLU A 439 0.88 -27.62 20.02
CA GLU A 439 2.20 -27.37 19.44
C GLU A 439 2.05 -26.51 18.19
N VAL A 440 2.81 -25.41 18.13
CA VAL A 440 2.79 -24.48 17.00
C VAL A 440 4.20 -24.24 16.50
N SER A 441 4.34 -24.12 15.18
CA SER A 441 5.60 -23.71 14.58
C SER A 441 5.77 -22.20 14.70
N TYR A 442 7.01 -21.73 14.79
CA TYR A 442 7.33 -20.31 14.83
C TYR A 442 8.77 -20.08 14.37
N HIS A 443 9.09 -18.82 14.07
CA HIS A 443 10.45 -18.36 13.83
C HIS A 443 10.89 -17.49 15.00
N PRO A 444 11.93 -17.87 15.78
CA PRO A 444 12.27 -17.21 17.03
C PRO A 444 12.81 -15.80 16.86
N GLU A 445 13.45 -15.53 15.72
CA GLU A 445 14.12 -14.27 15.46
C GLU A 445 13.98 -13.91 13.97
N VAL A 446 14.10 -12.62 13.68
CA VAL A 446 14.06 -12.06 12.32
C VAL A 446 15.40 -11.45 11.99
N ASP A 447 15.88 -11.63 10.76
CA ASP A 447 17.21 -11.16 10.38
C ASP A 447 17.27 -9.62 10.42
N MET A 448 16.20 -8.94 10.00
CA MET A 448 16.07 -7.48 10.07
C MET A 448 14.62 -7.04 10.20
N THR A 449 14.38 -5.85 10.76
CA THR A 449 13.08 -5.15 10.66
C THR A 449 13.25 -3.77 10.04
N GLY A 450 12.19 -3.27 9.40
CA GLY A 450 12.18 -1.96 8.76
C GLY A 450 10.79 -1.31 8.76
N PRO A 451 10.71 0.02 8.68
CA PRO A 451 9.44 0.75 8.69
C PRO A 451 8.73 0.72 7.34
N ILE A 452 7.44 1.07 7.37
CA ILE A 452 6.65 1.42 6.18
C ILE A 452 6.58 2.95 6.07
N ILE A 453 7.15 3.50 5.00
CA ILE A 453 7.29 4.93 4.75
C ILE A 453 6.12 5.40 3.89
N HIS A 454 5.32 6.34 4.40
CA HIS A 454 4.21 6.94 3.67
C HIS A 454 4.63 8.28 3.04
N SER A 455 4.31 8.50 1.76
CA SER A 455 4.76 9.68 1.01
C SER A 455 3.80 10.88 1.07
N SER A 456 3.01 11.04 2.16
CA SER A 456 2.02 12.12 2.30
C SER A 456 2.63 13.50 2.58
N LEU A 457 3.92 13.57 2.86
CA LEU A 457 4.70 14.81 2.80
C LEU A 457 5.41 14.83 1.45
N GLY A 458 5.15 15.87 0.65
CA GLY A 458 5.98 16.18 -0.50
C GLY A 458 7.44 16.06 -0.08
N LEU A 459 8.22 15.29 -0.84
CA LEU A 459 9.66 15.07 -0.62
C LEU A 459 10.39 16.42 -0.77
N ILE A 460 10.26 17.28 0.23
CA ILE A 460 11.14 18.40 0.46
C ILE A 460 12.37 17.76 1.08
N LEU A 461 13.39 17.55 0.25
CA LEU A 461 14.76 17.42 0.76
C LEU A 461 14.99 18.61 1.70
N PRO A 462 15.53 18.40 2.92
CA PRO A 462 15.78 19.51 3.83
C PRO A 462 16.61 20.58 3.11
N PRO A 463 16.27 21.87 3.25
CA PRO A 463 17.05 22.95 2.69
C PRO A 463 18.48 22.80 3.18
N SER A 464 19.43 22.90 2.26
CA SER A 464 20.84 23.06 2.61
C SER A 464 21.00 24.38 3.36
N GLU A 465 20.96 24.34 4.69
CA GLU A 465 21.39 25.45 5.53
C GLU A 465 22.91 25.57 5.49
N LEU A 466 23.39 26.50 4.67
CA LEU A 466 24.46 27.43 5.01
C LEU A 466 24.41 28.60 4.02
N GLU A 467 24.04 29.74 4.58
CA GLU A 467 23.93 31.07 3.99
C GLU A 467 25.23 31.52 3.32
N ASP A 468 25.18 32.15 2.14
CA ASP A 468 25.14 33.61 2.01
C ASP A 468 25.33 34.07 0.55
N VAL A 469 24.44 34.99 0.15
CA VAL A 469 24.56 36.02 -0.90
C VAL A 469 25.25 35.64 -2.21
N ILE A 470 24.48 35.24 -3.22
CA ILE A 470 24.62 35.70 -4.62
C ILE A 470 23.22 35.72 -5.23
N GLU A 471 22.82 36.86 -5.80
CA GLU A 471 21.58 37.04 -6.56
C GLU A 471 21.38 35.88 -7.55
N ILE A 472 20.24 35.19 -7.45
CA ILE A 472 19.87 34.10 -8.36
C ILE A 472 19.48 34.71 -9.71
N PRO A 473 20.22 34.46 -10.82
CA PRO A 473 19.66 34.64 -12.14
C PRO A 473 18.75 33.43 -12.39
N ASN A 474 17.48 33.68 -12.73
CA ASN A 474 16.47 32.71 -13.19
C ASN A 474 17.08 31.40 -13.72
N GLU A 475 16.92 30.29 -12.99
CA GLU A 475 17.22 28.98 -13.57
C GLU A 475 16.26 28.72 -14.73
N SER A 476 16.80 28.66 -15.95
CA SER A 476 16.03 28.47 -17.17
C SER A 476 15.31 27.12 -17.17
N GLU A 477 14.15 27.05 -17.83
CA GLU A 477 13.37 25.84 -18.06
C GLU A 477 14.17 24.67 -18.68
N ASP A 478 15.36 24.94 -19.23
CA ASP A 478 16.23 23.96 -19.90
C ASP A 478 16.88 22.93 -18.96
N LYS A 479 16.84 23.15 -17.64
CA LYS A 479 17.45 22.22 -16.67
C LYS A 479 16.53 21.10 -16.17
N LYS A 480 15.22 21.11 -16.51
CA LYS A 480 14.28 20.05 -16.11
C LYS A 480 14.50 18.79 -16.96
N SER A 481 14.66 17.62 -16.32
CA SER A 481 14.85 16.34 -17.04
C SER A 481 13.66 16.02 -17.95
N VAL A 482 13.91 15.30 -19.05
CA VAL A 482 12.86 14.89 -20.01
C VAL A 482 11.69 14.21 -19.30
N ILE A 483 11.96 13.31 -18.35
CA ILE A 483 10.93 12.60 -17.58
C ILE A 483 10.10 13.58 -16.74
N SER A 484 10.76 14.50 -16.02
CA SER A 484 10.04 15.47 -15.17
C SER A 484 9.08 16.36 -15.97
N ARG A 485 9.51 16.78 -17.17
CA ARG A 485 8.70 17.57 -18.10
C ARG A 485 7.50 16.78 -18.61
N LEU A 486 7.69 15.52 -19.01
CA LEU A 486 6.59 14.67 -19.46
C LEU A 486 5.60 14.31 -18.32
N ILE A 487 6.09 14.11 -17.09
CA ILE A 487 5.23 13.87 -15.91
C ILE A 487 4.38 15.11 -15.59
N SER A 488 4.94 16.32 -15.76
CA SER A 488 4.17 17.57 -15.66
C SER A 488 3.16 17.79 -16.81
N GLY A 489 3.02 16.83 -17.72
CA GLY A 489 2.06 16.87 -18.83
C GLY A 489 2.56 17.57 -20.08
N GLN A 490 3.83 17.98 -20.15
CA GLN A 490 4.39 18.59 -21.37
C GLN A 490 4.48 17.57 -22.50
N ILE A 491 4.21 18.00 -23.73
CA ILE A 491 4.52 17.24 -24.95
C ILE A 491 5.84 17.76 -25.50
N LEU A 492 6.80 16.87 -25.74
CA LEU A 492 8.13 17.25 -26.19
C LEU A 492 8.34 16.84 -27.65
N ILE A 493 8.93 17.73 -28.44
CA ILE A 493 9.54 17.36 -29.72
C ILE A 493 11.01 17.08 -29.45
N VAL A 494 11.44 15.86 -29.78
CA VAL A 494 12.77 15.35 -29.44
C VAL A 494 13.48 14.75 -30.64
N ARG A 495 14.80 14.65 -30.54
CA ARG A 495 15.66 13.86 -31.42
C ARG A 495 16.32 12.77 -30.58
N LEU A 496 16.40 11.58 -31.15
CA LEU A 496 16.99 10.41 -30.49
C LEU A 496 18.36 10.14 -31.08
N LYS A 497 19.41 10.38 -30.30
CA LYS A 497 20.79 10.25 -30.73
C LYS A 497 21.45 9.08 -30.02
N ASN A 498 22.05 8.15 -30.75
CA ASN A 498 22.72 7.02 -30.13
C ASN A 498 24.01 7.50 -29.41
N ALA A 499 24.18 7.11 -28.14
CA ALA A 499 25.28 7.55 -27.30
C ALA A 499 26.66 7.08 -27.79
N ARG A 500 26.72 5.96 -28.53
CA ARG A 500 27.98 5.40 -29.04
C ARG A 500 28.46 6.09 -30.31
N THR A 501 27.55 6.25 -31.28
CA THR A 501 27.91 6.71 -32.63
C THR A 501 27.56 8.17 -32.89
N GLY A 502 26.67 8.75 -32.08
CA GLY A 502 26.14 10.10 -32.29
C GLY A 502 25.12 10.18 -33.42
N GLU A 503 24.59 9.05 -33.90
CA GLU A 503 23.66 8.98 -35.03
C GLU A 503 22.20 9.13 -34.60
N TYR A 504 21.37 9.71 -35.47
CA TYR A 504 19.99 10.06 -35.14
C TYR A 504 18.98 9.05 -35.67
N LEU A 505 18.07 8.58 -34.80
CA LEU A 505 16.98 7.67 -35.15
C LEU A 505 15.94 8.36 -36.03
N TYR A 506 15.58 7.74 -37.16
CA TYR A 506 14.57 8.27 -38.06
C TYR A 506 13.79 7.16 -38.79
N PRO A 507 12.52 7.41 -39.16
CA PRO A 507 11.75 6.50 -39.98
C PRO A 507 12.17 6.60 -41.47
N GLY A 508 12.37 5.45 -42.11
CA GLY A 508 12.80 5.36 -43.50
C GLY A 508 11.81 5.98 -44.49
N ARG A 509 12.33 6.46 -45.62
CA ARG A 509 11.52 6.89 -46.78
C ARG A 509 10.64 5.74 -47.30
N ASP A 510 9.69 6.05 -48.18
CA ASP A 510 8.73 5.05 -48.68
C ASP A 510 9.39 3.85 -49.38
N GLU A 511 10.55 4.06 -49.98
CA GLU A 511 11.41 3.00 -50.55
C GLU A 511 11.94 1.98 -49.52
N PHE A 512 11.94 2.33 -48.22
CA PHE A 512 12.36 1.45 -47.12
C PHE A 512 11.19 0.85 -46.34
N THR A 513 9.98 0.89 -46.91
CA THR A 513 8.82 0.25 -46.31
C THR A 513 8.95 -1.26 -46.36
N GLN A 514 8.51 -1.94 -45.29
CA GLN A 514 8.52 -3.40 -45.22
C GLN A 514 7.28 -3.98 -45.87
N ASP A 515 6.14 -3.32 -45.68
CA ASP A 515 4.85 -3.66 -46.25
C ASP A 515 3.91 -2.43 -46.19
N ALA A 516 2.64 -2.62 -46.56
CA ALA A 516 1.63 -1.55 -46.52
C ALA A 516 1.40 -0.95 -45.12
N LYS A 517 1.73 -1.67 -44.06
CA LYS A 517 1.49 -1.28 -42.66
C LYS A 517 2.75 -0.87 -41.91
N ARG A 518 3.94 -1.22 -42.41
CA ARG A 518 5.19 -1.11 -41.64
C ARG A 518 6.29 -0.39 -42.41
N ARG A 519 6.94 0.55 -41.75
CA ARG A 519 8.08 1.31 -42.26
C ARG A 519 9.30 1.04 -41.40
N ARG A 520 10.44 0.72 -42.02
CA ARG A 520 11.69 0.43 -41.29
C ARG A 520 12.25 1.70 -40.65
N VAL A 521 12.90 1.53 -39.50
CA VAL A 521 13.57 2.60 -38.75
C VAL A 521 15.07 2.38 -38.78
N PHE A 522 15.83 3.46 -38.96
CA PHE A 522 17.28 3.46 -39.07
C PHE A 522 17.88 4.56 -38.20
N THR A 523 19.19 4.57 -38.05
CA THR A 523 19.92 5.78 -37.67
C THR A 523 20.68 6.35 -38.86
N TRP A 524 20.86 7.65 -38.87
CA TRP A 524 21.56 8.39 -39.93
C TRP A 524 23.00 8.71 -39.52
N ARG A 525 23.97 8.27 -40.33
CA ARG A 525 25.41 8.42 -40.07
C ARG A 525 26.00 9.72 -40.64
N ASN A 526 25.41 10.29 -41.68
CA ASN A 526 25.94 11.49 -42.31
C ASN A 526 25.69 12.72 -41.41
N LYS A 527 26.78 13.28 -40.88
CA LYS A 527 26.77 14.42 -39.95
C LYS A 527 26.65 15.78 -40.65
N ASP A 528 26.79 15.80 -41.97
CA ASP A 528 26.82 17.03 -42.76
C ASP A 528 25.44 17.43 -43.30
N GLU A 529 24.44 16.54 -43.23
CA GLU A 529 23.06 16.87 -43.60
C GLU A 529 22.32 17.57 -42.45
N PRO A 530 21.70 18.74 -42.69
CA PRO A 530 20.94 19.42 -41.65
C PRO A 530 19.75 18.56 -41.17
N LEU A 531 19.69 18.34 -39.86
CA LEU A 531 18.59 17.61 -39.22
C LEU A 531 17.31 18.46 -39.25
N GLY A 532 16.30 17.98 -39.98
CA GLY A 532 14.97 18.57 -40.04
C GLY A 532 13.91 17.74 -39.34
N THR A 533 12.64 18.01 -39.65
CA THR A 533 11.46 17.27 -39.14
C THR A 533 11.52 15.76 -39.42
N TRP A 534 12.34 15.34 -40.38
CA TRP A 534 12.55 13.94 -40.71
C TRP A 534 13.21 13.11 -39.60
N ALA A 535 13.97 13.73 -38.69
CA ALA A 535 14.62 13.10 -37.54
C ALA A 535 13.93 13.41 -36.20
N GLU A 536 12.82 14.15 -36.23
CA GLU A 536 12.11 14.61 -35.04
C GLU A 536 10.94 13.69 -34.67
N TRP A 537 10.78 13.49 -33.37
CA TRP A 537 9.74 12.64 -32.77
C TRP A 537 8.95 13.46 -31.77
N ARG A 538 7.62 13.31 -31.78
CA ARG A 538 6.77 13.74 -30.68
C ARG A 538 6.82 12.68 -29.58
N LEU A 539 7.24 13.09 -28.40
CA LEU A 539 7.31 12.29 -27.19
C LEU A 539 6.17 12.65 -26.25
N THR A 540 5.38 11.65 -25.87
CA THR A 540 4.21 11.83 -24.99
C THR A 540 4.31 10.87 -23.80
N GLY A 541 4.11 11.39 -22.59
CA GLY A 541 4.02 10.60 -21.36
C GLY A 541 2.64 10.00 -21.17
N LEU A 542 2.56 8.78 -20.64
CA LEU A 542 1.31 8.09 -20.35
C LEU A 542 1.42 7.22 -19.10
N TRP A 543 0.41 7.29 -18.23
CA TRP A 543 0.31 6.46 -17.02
C TRP A 543 -0.53 5.22 -17.31
N ARG A 544 0.04 4.02 -17.11
CA ARG A 544 -0.68 2.75 -17.28
C ARG A 544 -0.29 1.75 -16.20
N ALA A 545 -1.30 1.24 -15.49
CA ALA A 545 -1.11 0.28 -14.40
C ALA A 545 -0.05 0.72 -13.38
N GLY A 546 -0.05 2.02 -13.03
CA GLY A 546 0.92 2.62 -12.09
C GLY A 546 2.33 2.83 -12.64
N ILE A 547 2.59 2.52 -13.91
CA ILE A 547 3.91 2.68 -14.55
C ILE A 547 3.85 3.85 -15.54
N PHE A 548 4.77 4.80 -15.37
CA PHE A 548 4.98 5.89 -16.32
C PHE A 548 5.69 5.37 -17.58
N ARG A 549 5.06 5.54 -18.73
CA ARG A 549 5.56 5.11 -20.04
C ARG A 549 5.63 6.29 -20.99
N VAL A 550 6.36 6.12 -22.08
CA VAL A 550 6.46 7.11 -23.14
C VAL A 550 6.12 6.51 -24.49
N ARG A 551 5.65 7.35 -25.41
CA ARG A 551 5.37 6.98 -26.79
C ARG A 551 6.06 7.94 -27.76
N PHE A 552 6.71 7.37 -28.77
CA PHE A 552 7.36 8.11 -29.85
C PHE A 552 6.48 8.10 -31.10
N THR A 553 6.09 9.29 -31.56
CA THR A 553 5.32 9.48 -32.80
C THR A 553 6.18 10.25 -33.80
N SER A 554 6.27 9.80 -35.04
CA SER A 554 7.05 10.52 -36.05
C SER A 554 6.44 11.88 -36.37
N LEU A 555 7.25 12.94 -36.48
CA LEU A 555 6.80 14.21 -37.06
C LEU A 555 6.80 14.20 -38.60
N ARG A 556 7.66 13.39 -39.22
CA ARG A 556 7.70 13.20 -40.67
C ARG A 556 6.42 12.54 -41.19
N TYR A 557 5.96 11.53 -40.45
CA TYR A 557 4.77 10.75 -40.76
C TYR A 557 3.82 10.80 -39.55
N PRO A 558 3.00 11.85 -39.43
CA PRO A 558 2.09 12.02 -38.30
C PRO A 558 1.18 10.80 -38.12
N GLY A 559 1.07 10.33 -36.88
CA GLY A 559 0.28 9.15 -36.52
C GLY A 559 1.03 7.81 -36.67
N GLU A 560 2.28 7.81 -37.16
CA GLU A 560 3.11 6.61 -37.14
C GLU A 560 3.90 6.49 -35.83
N TYR A 561 3.78 5.34 -35.16
CA TYR A 561 4.38 5.09 -33.82
C TYR A 561 5.56 4.12 -33.89
N LEU A 562 6.62 4.40 -33.13
CA LEU A 562 7.78 3.50 -33.00
C LEU A 562 7.42 2.25 -32.18
N TYR A 563 7.64 1.06 -32.74
CA TYR A 563 7.38 -0.19 -32.04
C TYR A 563 8.29 -1.34 -32.51
N PRO A 564 8.62 -2.30 -31.63
CA PRO A 564 9.30 -3.53 -32.02
C PRO A 564 8.30 -4.56 -32.56
N SER A 565 8.72 -5.25 -33.60
CA SER A 565 7.86 -6.17 -34.37
C SER A 565 7.46 -7.45 -33.62
N ALA A 566 6.49 -8.21 -34.16
CA ALA A 566 6.20 -9.56 -33.69
C ALA A 566 7.31 -10.55 -34.10
N ASP A 567 7.30 -11.77 -33.55
CA ASP A 567 8.37 -12.76 -33.75
C ASP A 567 8.55 -13.16 -35.22
N GLU A 568 7.48 -13.14 -36.00
CA GLU A 568 7.50 -13.44 -37.44
C GLU A 568 8.36 -12.45 -38.27
N PHE A 569 8.62 -11.25 -37.75
CA PHE A 569 9.44 -10.22 -38.42
C PHE A 569 10.81 -10.02 -37.75
N SER A 570 11.24 -10.97 -36.93
CA SER A 570 12.59 -10.97 -36.35
C SER A 570 13.64 -10.94 -37.46
N TYR A 571 14.78 -10.31 -37.20
CA TYR A 571 15.92 -10.41 -38.10
C TYR A 571 16.59 -11.78 -37.95
N ASP A 572 16.72 -12.25 -36.71
CA ASP A 572 17.12 -13.62 -36.34
C ASP A 572 16.67 -13.95 -34.92
N LYS A 573 17.25 -15.00 -34.32
CA LYS A 573 16.93 -15.47 -32.96
C LYS A 573 17.19 -14.42 -31.86
N ASP A 574 18.17 -13.53 -32.04
CA ASP A 574 18.63 -12.61 -31.01
C ASP A 574 18.17 -11.16 -31.27
N ARG A 575 17.77 -10.85 -32.52
CA ARG A 575 17.49 -9.48 -32.98
C ARG A 575 16.09 -9.34 -33.56
N ARG A 576 15.30 -8.46 -32.96
CA ARG A 576 13.95 -8.09 -33.42
C ARG A 576 13.98 -6.77 -34.19
N ARG A 577 13.34 -6.72 -35.36
CA ARG A 577 13.23 -5.49 -36.16
C ARG A 577 12.31 -4.48 -35.49
N VAL A 578 12.62 -3.20 -35.67
CA VAL A 578 11.85 -2.06 -35.18
C VAL A 578 11.26 -1.30 -36.37
N PHE A 579 10.00 -0.90 -36.24
CA PHE A 579 9.25 -0.24 -37.30
C PHE A 579 8.51 1.00 -36.77
N THR A 580 8.04 1.82 -37.70
CA THR A 580 6.85 2.66 -37.47
C THR A 580 5.63 2.05 -38.16
N TRP A 581 4.45 2.27 -37.58
CA TRP A 581 3.19 1.76 -38.13
C TRP A 581 2.47 2.78 -39.00
N ARG A 582 2.22 2.43 -40.26
CA ARG A 582 1.74 3.34 -41.31
C ARG A 582 0.23 3.51 -41.36
N GLN A 583 -0.55 2.59 -40.79
CA GLN A 583 -2.00 2.73 -40.85
C GLN A 583 -2.43 3.78 -39.83
N ILE A 584 -3.11 4.83 -40.32
CA ILE A 584 -3.70 5.87 -39.48
C ILE A 584 -4.59 5.17 -38.44
N SER A 585 -4.14 5.21 -37.20
CA SER A 585 -4.81 4.61 -36.07
C SER A 585 -5.11 5.73 -35.10
N LYS A 586 -6.31 5.78 -34.52
CA LYS A 586 -6.53 6.71 -33.42
C LYS A 586 -5.60 6.33 -32.26
N PRO A 587 -5.19 7.28 -31.39
CA PRO A 587 -4.32 6.97 -30.25
C PRO A 587 -4.85 5.83 -29.35
N GLU A 588 -6.18 5.69 -29.25
CA GLU A 588 -6.83 4.55 -28.57
C GLU A 588 -6.61 3.19 -29.26
N ASP A 589 -6.56 3.14 -30.59
CA ASP A 589 -6.42 1.92 -31.39
C ASP A 589 -4.99 1.37 -31.41
N VAL A 590 -4.00 2.18 -31.02
CA VAL A 590 -2.59 1.77 -30.96
C VAL A 590 -2.40 0.53 -30.07
N HIS A 591 -3.22 0.38 -29.03
CA HIS A 591 -3.15 -0.78 -28.14
C HIS A 591 -3.73 -2.06 -28.73
N THR A 592 -4.70 -1.97 -29.62
CA THR A 592 -5.37 -3.15 -30.20
C THR A 592 -4.53 -3.79 -31.31
N TRP A 593 -3.79 -3.02 -32.12
CA TRP A 593 -2.92 -3.61 -33.16
C TRP A 593 -1.45 -3.76 -32.76
N ALA A 594 -0.91 -2.91 -31.87
CA ALA A 594 0.48 -3.05 -31.41
C ALA A 594 0.62 -3.95 -30.18
N ASP A 595 -0.49 -4.40 -29.58
CA ASP A 595 -0.51 -5.18 -28.34
C ASP A 595 0.32 -4.51 -27.22
N GLY A 596 0.24 -3.17 -27.15
CA GLY A 596 1.01 -2.33 -26.22
C GLY A 596 2.51 -2.18 -26.54
N ALA A 597 3.02 -2.74 -27.65
CA ALA A 597 4.43 -2.67 -28.01
C ALA A 597 4.89 -1.27 -28.45
N ALA A 598 3.98 -0.32 -28.74
CA ALA A 598 4.34 1.06 -29.04
C ALA A 598 4.69 1.90 -27.80
N ASP A 599 4.47 1.37 -26.59
CA ASP A 599 4.87 2.02 -25.35
C ASP A 599 6.29 1.63 -24.97
N TRP A 600 7.07 2.59 -24.48
CA TRP A 600 8.45 2.42 -24.07
C TRP A 600 8.67 2.94 -22.65
N LEU A 601 9.71 2.43 -21.99
CA LEU A 601 10.23 2.93 -20.73
C LEU A 601 11.56 3.62 -20.97
N LEU A 602 11.74 4.79 -20.37
CA LEU A 602 13.01 5.50 -20.30
C LEU A 602 13.76 4.95 -19.08
N ASP A 603 14.60 3.95 -19.30
CA ASP A 603 15.37 3.30 -18.23
C ASP A 603 16.59 4.16 -17.87
N THR A 604 16.57 4.67 -16.64
CA THR A 604 17.60 5.48 -16.00
C THR A 604 18.55 4.64 -15.14
N TYR A 605 18.17 3.43 -14.74
CA TYR A 605 18.93 2.56 -13.83
C TYR A 605 20.27 2.11 -14.43
N ARG A 606 20.29 1.91 -15.75
CA ARG A 606 21.47 1.39 -16.48
C ARG A 606 22.22 2.48 -17.26
N VAL A 607 21.96 3.75 -16.96
CA VAL A 607 22.55 4.92 -17.63
C VAL A 607 23.04 5.97 -16.62
N ASN A 608 24.20 6.58 -16.88
CA ASN A 608 24.72 7.67 -16.05
C ASN A 608 24.04 9.02 -16.38
N THR A 609 22.83 9.22 -15.89
CA THR A 609 22.04 10.43 -16.11
C THR A 609 22.61 11.68 -15.43
N GLU A 610 23.49 11.53 -14.43
CA GLU A 610 24.17 12.68 -13.80
C GLU A 610 25.23 13.33 -14.71
N GLN A 611 25.86 12.54 -15.58
CA GLN A 611 26.79 13.07 -16.60
C GLN A 611 26.06 13.40 -17.91
N PHE A 612 24.98 12.68 -18.19
CA PHE A 612 24.19 12.83 -19.41
C PHE A 612 22.69 12.90 -19.04
N PRO A 613 22.19 14.07 -18.60
CA PRO A 613 20.81 14.24 -18.07
C PRO A 613 19.70 13.88 -19.06
N SER A 614 20.06 13.80 -20.33
CA SER A 614 19.17 13.43 -21.41
C SER A 614 19.40 12.01 -21.93
N ARG A 615 20.24 11.19 -21.30
CA ARG A 615 20.56 9.83 -21.77
C ARG A 615 19.70 8.78 -21.11
N TYR A 616 19.15 7.87 -21.90
CA TYR A 616 18.28 6.80 -21.43
C TYR A 616 18.53 5.51 -22.21
N ALA A 617 18.29 4.36 -21.58
CA ALA A 617 18.11 3.11 -22.31
C ALA A 617 16.62 2.96 -22.62
N LEU A 618 16.27 2.69 -23.88
CA LEU A 618 14.86 2.60 -24.29
C LEU A 618 14.39 1.16 -24.17
N PHE A 619 13.61 0.85 -23.14
CA PHE A 619 13.12 -0.49 -22.86
C PHE A 619 11.70 -0.68 -23.34
N ASN A 620 11.41 -1.79 -24.01
CA ASN A 620 10.07 -2.15 -24.42
C ASN A 620 9.45 -3.13 -23.41
N PRO A 621 8.45 -2.72 -22.60
CA PRO A 621 7.85 -3.59 -21.60
C PRO A 621 7.08 -4.77 -22.18
N LYS A 622 6.53 -4.64 -23.40
CA LYS A 622 5.78 -5.73 -24.03
C LYS A 622 6.70 -6.87 -24.47
N ARG A 623 7.87 -6.53 -25.03
CA ARG A 623 8.85 -7.52 -25.49
C ARG A 623 9.87 -7.89 -24.42
N ARG A 624 10.04 -7.05 -23.40
CA ARG A 624 11.10 -7.11 -22.39
C ARG A 624 12.49 -6.98 -23.01
N GLU A 625 12.63 -6.12 -24.00
CA GLU A 625 13.83 -5.96 -24.84
C GLU A 625 14.25 -4.48 -24.91
N TYR A 626 15.54 -4.19 -25.05
CA TYR A 626 16.07 -2.82 -25.19
C TYR A 626 16.30 -2.44 -26.65
N LEU A 627 16.01 -1.19 -27.01
CA LEU A 627 16.36 -0.61 -28.30
C LEU A 627 17.88 -0.46 -28.41
N TYR A 628 18.43 -0.94 -29.51
CA TYR A 628 19.85 -1.06 -29.72
C TYR A 628 20.23 -0.74 -31.17
N LEU A 629 21.35 -0.05 -31.32
CA LEU A 629 21.95 0.25 -32.61
C LEU A 629 22.83 -0.92 -33.08
N ALA A 630 22.58 -1.43 -34.28
CA ALA A 630 23.35 -2.52 -34.85
C ALA A 630 24.85 -2.14 -35.02
N PRO A 631 25.79 -3.09 -34.85
CA PRO A 631 27.19 -2.86 -35.17
C PRO A 631 27.40 -2.69 -36.68
N ASP A 632 28.56 -2.13 -37.06
CA ASP A 632 28.85 -1.71 -38.44
C ASP A 632 28.71 -2.82 -39.47
N GLN A 633 28.97 -4.09 -39.09
CA GLN A 633 28.81 -5.25 -39.99
C GLN A 633 27.36 -5.47 -40.47
N LEU A 634 26.40 -4.80 -39.84
CA LEU A 634 24.97 -4.92 -40.12
C LEU A 634 24.37 -3.56 -40.51
N ALA A 635 25.21 -2.59 -40.83
CA ALA A 635 24.78 -1.37 -41.49
C ALA A 635 23.94 -1.72 -42.73
N LEU A 636 22.97 -0.86 -43.06
CA LEU A 636 22.22 -1.00 -44.30
C LEU A 636 23.10 -0.59 -45.49
N ASP A 637 23.80 0.53 -45.33
CA ASP A 637 24.70 1.16 -46.30
C ASP A 637 25.66 2.10 -45.55
N ASP A 638 26.54 2.79 -46.29
CA ASP A 638 27.55 3.68 -45.71
C ASP A 638 26.96 4.85 -44.91
N THR A 639 25.68 5.16 -45.10
CA THR A 639 24.98 6.29 -44.48
C THR A 639 23.99 5.87 -43.39
N ARG A 640 23.70 4.58 -43.22
CA ARG A 640 22.59 4.10 -42.38
C ARG A 640 22.92 2.85 -41.58
N HIS A 641 22.62 2.89 -40.29
CA HIS A 641 22.57 1.68 -39.47
C HIS A 641 21.14 1.18 -39.26
N ARG A 642 21.04 -0.15 -39.13
CA ARG A 642 19.81 -0.81 -38.70
C ARG A 642 19.64 -0.67 -37.19
N VAL A 643 18.39 -0.61 -36.75
CA VAL A 643 18.02 -0.56 -35.34
C VAL A 643 17.18 -1.77 -34.99
N PHE A 644 17.49 -2.38 -33.85
CA PHE A 644 16.85 -3.58 -33.37
C PHE A 644 16.42 -3.44 -31.91
N THR A 645 15.63 -4.40 -31.46
CA THR A 645 15.49 -4.74 -30.04
C THR A 645 16.18 -6.08 -29.79
N TRP A 646 16.82 -6.24 -28.63
CA TRP A 646 17.68 -7.40 -28.34
C TRP A 646 17.03 -8.44 -27.43
N ARG A 647 17.12 -9.72 -27.83
CA ARG A 647 16.60 -10.90 -27.11
C ARG A 647 17.68 -11.80 -26.52
N GLY A 648 18.91 -11.66 -26.98
CA GLY A 648 20.03 -12.50 -26.55
C GLY A 648 20.51 -12.20 -25.12
N PRO A 649 21.63 -12.79 -24.69
CA PRO A 649 22.21 -12.58 -23.37
C PRO A 649 22.45 -11.09 -23.09
N GLU A 650 22.14 -10.62 -21.88
CA GLU A 650 22.20 -9.18 -21.53
C GLU A 650 23.60 -8.59 -21.81
N ASN A 651 24.66 -9.33 -21.51
CA ASN A 651 26.04 -8.86 -21.55
C ASN A 651 26.48 -8.27 -22.91
N GLU A 652 25.93 -8.71 -24.04
CA GLU A 652 26.36 -8.25 -25.37
C GLU A 652 25.83 -6.86 -25.76
N VAL A 653 24.69 -6.47 -25.21
CA VAL A 653 24.02 -5.18 -25.52
C VAL A 653 24.65 -4.03 -24.74
N TRP A 654 25.11 -4.31 -23.52
CA TRP A 654 25.67 -3.31 -22.61
C TRP A 654 27.12 -2.94 -22.95
N VAL A 655 27.81 -3.73 -23.78
CA VAL A 655 29.16 -3.39 -24.25
C VAL A 655 29.10 -2.20 -25.22
N GLY A 656 29.65 -1.06 -24.78
CA GLY A 656 29.95 0.09 -25.63
C GLY A 656 28.81 1.07 -25.87
N LEU A 657 27.85 1.21 -24.94
CA LEU A 657 26.78 2.23 -24.96
C LEU A 657 25.79 2.13 -26.13
N LYS A 658 25.74 0.99 -26.81
CA LYS A 658 24.98 0.79 -28.07
C LYS A 658 23.46 0.87 -27.89
N ASN A 659 22.96 0.66 -26.66
CA ASN A 659 21.55 0.75 -26.29
C ASN A 659 21.21 2.03 -25.51
N GLN A 660 22.15 2.96 -25.37
CA GLN A 660 21.92 4.25 -24.71
C GLN A 660 21.64 5.32 -25.76
N TRP A 661 20.67 6.16 -25.48
CA TRP A 661 20.14 7.17 -26.41
C TRP A 661 20.02 8.50 -25.68
N ASP A 662 20.64 9.54 -26.23
CA ASP A 662 20.44 10.92 -25.81
C ASP A 662 19.14 11.44 -26.45
N ILE A 663 18.21 11.89 -25.61
CA ILE A 663 16.95 12.52 -25.98
C ILE A 663 17.16 14.04 -25.98
N GLU A 664 17.50 14.59 -27.15
CA GLU A 664 17.69 16.02 -27.33
C GLU A 664 16.32 16.69 -27.51
N VAL A 665 15.91 17.55 -26.58
CA VAL A 665 14.66 18.31 -26.69
C VAL A 665 14.85 19.45 -27.68
N VAL A 666 14.07 19.46 -28.76
CA VAL A 666 14.10 20.52 -29.78
C VAL A 666 13.16 21.65 -29.39
N ARG A 667 11.95 21.33 -28.92
CA ARG A 667 10.92 22.28 -28.46
C ARG A 667 9.84 21.57 -27.64
N SER A 668 9.17 22.28 -26.73
CA SER A 668 7.91 21.86 -26.11
C SER A 668 6.71 22.33 -26.94
N VAL A 669 5.61 21.59 -26.87
CA VAL A 669 4.32 21.91 -27.53
C VAL A 669 3.30 22.31 -26.49
#